data_AF-A0A2S9XJW7-F1
#
_entry.id   AF-A0A2S9XJW7-F1
#
_cell.length_a   1.000
_cell.length_b   1.000
_cell.length_c   1.000
_cell.angle_alpha   90.00
_cell.angle_beta   90.00
_cell.angle_gamma   90.00
#
_symmetry.space_group_name_H-M   'P 1'
#
loop_
_entity.id
_entity.type
_entity.pdbx_description
1 polymer ?
#
loop_
_entity_poly.entity_id
_entity_poly.type
_entity_poly.pdbx_seq_one_letter_code
_entity_poly.pdbx_strand_id
1 'polypeptide(L)'
;MPKDRADLPPSDESTAAIEDELSASYDSGGLRKLNRGEVKEVLARLASEPLRLRSDNLVPRPWGGRGLIAYKGLEGATRPGRHGESFEVAAFPADPEAARYPSIVEFGDGSSMRLSELLGRAGETVLGPGFFAAYGPNIPLLPKFLDIEGLLSVQSHPAGNPEAYVIIDCEPGATLQIGFARDVDPERMAEALRAGRGDQERLASLLWVSEEHYAPMFAELLGTPDAARRLGERLGPMLRRAEARPELLEVLTRLDACYRETLAALNTIEVAPGMVLFNADPPGATAERTPSAQVHCLGNPEGRALLLLEVRRPGPTHRAWDHVRFPLRELDIDAAFAAMSCAATRPEDFVVEARPVERRPGVFRSVECPAFIIDHLRPRPGLSVHAAAEGLPTTVHGIRGSARLFGPKDRSWGILRAGESMVLPAGVGGLRLDAQTPDAEFVQVTIPLPPPVEAELLEDPPIEAKRDNLGHMRGLVEESRGPTQVLAIVNGGDGPQLCARLRDLASAIFRAEGDTQIYAHEEPRRRGQLLGLLDALRGQREQHGGLDQGRVALGIMLPGKGTRSSPLTQRLHGIKPLFPMPVRAQGGLGPVWLDGATASLWSWTLIAATLERQGFRGVAWKWGDEVQIAGRRLSAIDYDLSDVDAVRFGARMELSEDIARNKELLLVDPETGELVVQLRRRERGELLERIRGYASGPRLDRLVHIGSPAFSHLFLRHAAQVFADCEGWLDVDGYLFEALTHDADAWAAELARDPGLAAVLEQCPDFYARVRELRRRIEAERGHPLRIAVLDFGSDPYWGDVGQLAKAREVWAALAGEGEAAAFARVLAGLDAVETDRHGNYLLGQSRVPDDGSVRGCVVIESIVDRGRAEGAVLLRSSLGLAGLERGSVAIDCHVDALRLGRDSLAFGSIGEYLRVPDEQVHTSIVADPLAEDVRVESWFAAMGESPGEGANYEQPRYGNPCSFADKFAQMRQREVEPAEIEARIEALARRYGAKG
;
A
#
# COMPACT_ATOMS: atom_id res chain seq x y z
N MET A 1 -74.34 22.23 21.46
CA MET A 1 -73.98 23.19 22.54
C MET A 1 -73.44 22.39 23.71
N PRO A 2 -72.46 22.90 24.49
CA PRO A 2 -71.30 23.70 24.09
C PRO A 2 -70.03 23.05 24.72
N LYS A 3 -68.90 23.69 25.14
CA LYS A 3 -68.39 25.08 25.12
C LYS A 3 -66.85 25.08 25.06
N ASP A 4 -66.29 26.21 24.63
CA ASP A 4 -64.94 26.78 24.82
C ASP A 4 -63.72 25.91 25.21
N ARG A 5 -62.68 25.98 24.36
CA ARG A 5 -61.32 26.36 24.77
C ARG A 5 -60.71 27.28 23.70
N ALA A 6 -59.85 28.21 24.12
CA ALA A 6 -59.37 29.32 23.31
C ALA A 6 -58.08 29.01 22.53
N ASP A 7 -57.74 29.91 21.62
CA ASP A 7 -56.72 29.77 20.59
C ASP A 7 -55.29 29.57 21.13
N LEU A 8 -54.53 28.70 20.46
CA LEU A 8 -53.08 28.66 20.46
C LEU A 8 -52.61 28.88 19.01
N PRO A 9 -51.51 29.63 18.78
CA PRO A 9 -50.92 29.71 17.44
C PRO A 9 -50.41 28.33 16.99
N PRO A 10 -50.33 28.06 15.68
CA PRO A 10 -49.78 26.80 15.18
C PRO A 10 -48.34 26.63 15.64
N SER A 11 -48.00 25.41 16.08
CA SER A 11 -46.64 25.04 16.45
C SER A 11 -45.72 25.05 15.24
N ASP A 12 -44.56 25.68 15.37
CA ASP A 12 -43.50 25.64 14.37
C ASP A 12 -42.85 24.25 14.39
N GLU A 13 -43.03 23.47 13.32
CA GLU A 13 -42.51 22.09 13.24
C GLU A 13 -40.98 22.02 13.02
N SER A 14 -40.28 23.17 12.98
CA SER A 14 -38.83 23.25 12.71
C SER A 14 -37.89 22.74 13.81
N THR A 15 -38.42 22.19 14.91
CA THR A 15 -37.62 21.63 16.03
C THR A 15 -37.91 20.16 16.31
N ALA A 16 -38.45 19.39 15.36
CA ALA A 16 -38.49 17.94 15.47
C ALA A 16 -37.07 17.34 15.40
N ALA A 17 -36.81 16.29 16.19
CA ALA A 17 -35.55 15.57 16.13
C ALA A 17 -35.32 14.98 14.72
N ILE A 18 -34.06 15.02 14.26
CA ILE A 18 -33.69 14.45 12.96
C ILE A 18 -33.57 12.92 13.13
N GLU A 19 -34.67 12.21 12.91
CA GLU A 19 -34.67 10.74 12.85
C GLU A 19 -33.86 10.25 11.64
N ASP A 20 -32.94 9.30 11.84
CA ASP A 20 -31.95 8.88 10.83
C ASP A 20 -32.55 8.04 9.66
N GLU A 21 -33.87 7.78 9.66
CA GLU A 21 -34.56 6.91 8.70
C GLU A 21 -35.02 7.63 7.41
N LEU A 22 -34.06 8.06 6.58
CA LEU A 22 -34.31 8.43 5.18
C LEU A 22 -33.51 7.60 4.16
N SER A 23 -33.22 6.34 4.51
CA SER A 23 -32.76 5.32 3.55
C SER A 23 -33.91 4.78 2.71
N ALA A 24 -34.39 5.57 1.75
CA ALA A 24 -35.38 5.11 0.77
C ALA A 24 -34.82 3.90 -0.02
N SER A 25 -35.45 2.73 0.13
CA SER A 25 -35.05 1.52 -0.58
C SER A 25 -35.52 1.58 -2.04
N TYR A 26 -34.62 1.99 -2.93
CA TYR A 26 -34.91 2.02 -4.37
C TYR A 26 -34.88 0.60 -4.95
N ASP A 27 -36.05 0.11 -5.36
CA ASP A 27 -36.20 -1.15 -6.08
C ASP A 27 -35.40 -1.11 -7.39
N SER A 28 -34.45 -2.04 -7.55
CA SER A 28 -33.63 -2.18 -8.74
C SER A 28 -34.43 -2.87 -9.84
N GLY A 29 -35.44 -2.18 -10.37
CA GLY A 29 -36.39 -2.66 -11.36
C GLY A 29 -35.69 -3.43 -12.50
N GLY A 30 -36.13 -4.68 -12.71
CA GLY A 30 -35.34 -5.73 -13.37
C GLY A 30 -34.61 -5.30 -14.64
N LEU A 31 -33.28 -5.16 -14.54
CA LEU A 31 -32.42 -4.68 -15.62
C LEU A 31 -32.53 -5.57 -16.88
N ARG A 32 -33.13 -5.02 -17.94
CA ARG A 32 -33.07 -5.59 -19.28
C ARG A 32 -31.60 -5.65 -19.72
N LYS A 33 -31.09 -6.86 -20.01
CA LYS A 33 -29.77 -7.02 -20.65
C LYS A 33 -29.77 -6.35 -22.02
N LEU A 34 -28.84 -5.42 -22.23
CA LEU A 34 -28.59 -4.76 -23.50
C LEU A 34 -27.71 -5.64 -24.41
N ASN A 35 -27.93 -5.54 -25.72
CA ASN A 35 -27.11 -6.22 -26.71
C ASN A 35 -25.77 -5.49 -26.90
N ARG A 36 -24.72 -6.20 -27.37
CA ARG A 36 -23.36 -5.63 -27.56
C ARG A 36 -23.33 -4.36 -28.43
N GLY A 37 -24.27 -4.21 -29.37
CA GLY A 37 -24.45 -2.98 -30.15
C GLY A 37 -25.03 -1.82 -29.34
N GLU A 38 -26.11 -2.05 -28.61
CA GLU A 38 -26.76 -1.07 -27.72
C GLU A 38 -25.79 -0.57 -26.64
N VAL A 39 -24.98 -1.48 -26.04
CA VAL A 39 -23.93 -1.11 -25.08
C VAL A 39 -22.89 -0.18 -25.68
N LYS A 40 -22.47 -0.42 -26.93
CA LYS A 40 -21.49 0.44 -27.62
C LYS A 40 -22.06 1.84 -27.89
N GLU A 41 -23.34 1.94 -28.25
CA GLU A 41 -24.01 3.22 -28.49
C GLU A 41 -24.19 4.03 -27.18
N VAL A 42 -24.57 3.36 -26.08
CA VAL A 42 -24.64 3.97 -24.75
C VAL A 42 -23.27 4.50 -24.31
N LEU A 43 -22.21 3.69 -24.38
CA LEU A 43 -20.84 4.12 -24.04
C LEU A 43 -20.36 5.29 -24.91
N ALA A 44 -20.64 5.27 -26.21
CA ALA A 44 -20.28 6.37 -27.11
C ALA A 44 -21.00 7.69 -26.75
N ARG A 45 -22.25 7.63 -26.29
CA ARG A 45 -22.97 8.82 -25.78
C ARG A 45 -22.42 9.29 -24.43
N LEU A 46 -22.15 8.37 -23.50
CA LEU A 46 -21.54 8.69 -22.20
C LEU A 46 -20.16 9.37 -22.33
N ALA A 47 -19.41 9.11 -23.40
CA ALA A 47 -18.14 9.77 -23.70
C ALA A 47 -18.28 11.14 -24.40
N SER A 48 -19.45 11.49 -24.96
CA SER A 48 -19.58 12.61 -25.92
C SER A 48 -20.80 13.52 -25.72
N GLU A 49 -21.61 13.30 -24.69
CA GLU A 49 -22.73 14.15 -24.28
C GLU A 49 -22.56 14.59 -22.81
N PRO A 50 -22.90 15.83 -22.42
CA PRO A 50 -22.81 16.28 -21.03
C PRO A 50 -23.68 15.45 -20.09
N LEU A 51 -23.13 15.02 -18.97
CA LEU A 51 -23.84 14.29 -17.92
C LEU A 51 -24.49 15.30 -16.97
N ARG A 52 -25.80 15.53 -17.17
CA ARG A 52 -26.59 16.40 -16.28
C ARG A 52 -26.84 15.72 -14.95
N LEU A 53 -26.72 16.51 -13.88
CA LEU A 53 -26.94 16.05 -12.52
C LEU A 53 -28.26 16.63 -11.98
N ARG A 54 -28.97 15.84 -11.19
CA ARG A 54 -30.23 16.27 -10.54
C ARG A 54 -29.99 17.45 -9.60
N SER A 55 -30.90 18.41 -9.61
CA SER A 55 -30.83 19.61 -8.78
C SER A 55 -31.46 19.44 -7.39
N ASP A 56 -32.14 18.34 -7.07
CA ASP A 56 -32.68 18.08 -5.72
C ASP A 56 -31.66 17.43 -4.75
N ASN A 57 -30.37 17.65 -5.02
CA ASN A 57 -29.20 17.14 -4.32
C ASN A 57 -28.90 17.86 -2.98
N LEU A 58 -29.96 18.23 -2.23
CA LEU A 58 -29.93 19.06 -1.04
C LEU A 58 -29.56 18.29 0.25
N VAL A 59 -28.84 18.95 1.15
CA VAL A 59 -28.41 18.41 2.45
C VAL A 59 -28.79 19.37 3.59
N PRO A 60 -29.58 18.93 4.59
CA PRO A 60 -29.99 19.76 5.72
C PRO A 60 -28.82 19.99 6.70
N ARG A 61 -28.71 21.21 7.25
CA ARG A 61 -27.65 21.58 8.22
C ARG A 61 -28.21 22.51 9.31
N PRO A 62 -27.68 22.49 10.54
CA PRO A 62 -28.15 23.38 11.64
C PRO A 62 -28.00 24.88 11.36
N TRP A 63 -27.06 25.25 10.49
CA TRP A 63 -26.78 26.62 10.06
C TRP A 63 -27.42 26.99 8.71
N GLY A 64 -28.11 26.03 8.07
CA GLY A 64 -28.56 26.13 6.69
C GLY A 64 -29.66 27.16 6.48
N GLY A 65 -29.57 27.91 5.40
CA GLY A 65 -30.51 28.96 5.04
C GLY A 65 -31.80 28.46 4.38
N ARG A 66 -32.54 29.41 3.83
CA ARG A 66 -33.85 29.25 3.16
C ARG A 66 -33.82 29.60 1.66
N GLY A 67 -32.71 30.13 1.15
CA GLY A 67 -32.56 30.58 -0.24
C GLY A 67 -32.25 29.45 -1.24
N LEU A 68 -31.62 28.35 -0.80
CA LEU A 68 -31.10 27.30 -1.66
C LEU A 68 -32.16 26.63 -2.56
N ILE A 69 -33.37 26.42 -2.02
CA ILE A 69 -34.52 25.86 -2.74
C ILE A 69 -34.93 26.79 -3.89
N ALA A 70 -35.02 28.10 -3.63
CA ALA A 70 -35.41 29.10 -4.62
C ALA A 70 -34.32 29.27 -5.69
N TYR A 71 -33.05 29.36 -5.26
CA TYR A 71 -31.89 29.46 -6.14
C TYR A 71 -31.77 28.27 -7.12
N LYS A 72 -32.03 27.04 -6.66
CA LYS A 72 -32.01 25.83 -7.49
C LYS A 72 -33.35 25.55 -8.20
N GLY A 73 -34.33 26.46 -8.11
CA GLY A 73 -35.61 26.38 -8.83
C GLY A 73 -36.55 25.27 -8.37
N LEU A 74 -36.46 24.83 -7.11
CA LEU A 74 -37.18 23.69 -6.53
C LEU A 74 -38.47 24.08 -5.79
N GLU A 75 -38.92 25.33 -5.93
CA GLU A 75 -40.10 25.87 -5.26
C GLU A 75 -41.36 25.04 -5.55
N GLY A 76 -41.95 24.44 -4.52
CA GLY A 76 -43.11 23.55 -4.64
C GLY A 76 -42.80 22.12 -5.11
N ALA A 77 -41.56 21.82 -5.52
CA ALA A 77 -41.10 20.46 -5.78
C ALA A 77 -40.56 19.78 -4.50
N THR A 78 -39.90 20.56 -3.63
CA THR A 78 -39.37 20.11 -2.33
C THR A 78 -40.20 20.70 -1.17
N ARG A 79 -40.22 20.02 -0.01
CA ARG A 79 -40.79 20.60 1.22
C ARG A 79 -39.94 21.82 1.65
N PRO A 80 -40.54 22.90 2.18
CA PRO A 80 -39.79 23.97 2.82
C PRO A 80 -38.96 23.43 4.01
N GLY A 81 -37.72 23.90 4.15
CA GLY A 81 -36.80 23.45 5.18
C GLY A 81 -35.52 24.29 5.21
N ARG A 82 -34.65 24.04 6.20
CA ARG A 82 -33.30 24.62 6.29
C ARG A 82 -32.30 23.71 5.59
N HIS A 83 -31.76 24.14 4.46
CA HIS A 83 -30.78 23.37 3.68
C HIS A 83 -29.50 24.17 3.58
N GLY A 84 -28.41 23.63 4.14
CA GLY A 84 -27.13 24.34 4.18
C GLY A 84 -26.22 24.03 3.01
N GLU A 85 -26.32 22.83 2.44
CA GLU A 85 -25.46 22.36 1.37
C GLU A 85 -26.26 21.71 0.25
N SER A 86 -25.67 21.69 -0.95
CA SER A 86 -26.15 20.96 -2.11
C SER A 86 -24.94 20.37 -2.85
N PHE A 87 -24.87 19.05 -2.95
CA PHE A 87 -23.66 18.32 -3.35
C PHE A 87 -23.58 18.20 -4.88
N GLU A 88 -22.99 19.19 -5.53
CA GLU A 88 -23.10 19.37 -6.99
C GLU A 88 -22.35 18.30 -7.78
N VAL A 89 -21.20 17.83 -7.30
CA VAL A 89 -20.50 16.64 -7.87
C VAL A 89 -19.89 15.81 -6.74
N ALA A 90 -20.62 14.79 -6.29
CA ALA A 90 -20.20 13.84 -5.27
C ALA A 90 -20.02 12.46 -5.91
N ALA A 91 -18.76 12.11 -6.22
CA ALA A 91 -18.38 10.87 -6.89
C ALA A 91 -17.02 10.34 -6.42
N PHE A 92 -16.81 10.35 -5.10
CA PHE A 92 -15.60 9.84 -4.43
C PHE A 92 -16.02 9.00 -3.20
N PRO A 93 -16.32 7.69 -3.35
CA PRO A 93 -16.97 6.90 -2.30
C PRO A 93 -16.17 6.66 -1.00
N ALA A 94 -14.88 7.04 -0.97
CA ALA A 94 -14.06 7.01 0.24
C ALA A 94 -14.22 8.27 1.11
N ASP A 95 -14.90 9.32 0.63
CA ASP A 95 -15.39 10.42 1.46
C ASP A 95 -16.78 10.04 2.03
N PRO A 96 -16.96 10.00 3.36
CA PRO A 96 -18.22 9.56 3.97
C PRO A 96 -19.43 10.45 3.65
N GLU A 97 -19.23 11.76 3.41
CA GLU A 97 -20.33 12.64 3.00
C GLU A 97 -20.71 12.40 1.54
N ALA A 98 -19.73 12.28 0.65
CA ALA A 98 -19.97 11.99 -0.76
C ALA A 98 -20.55 10.58 -0.99
N ALA A 99 -20.27 9.64 -0.08
CA ALA A 99 -20.90 8.32 -0.03
C ALA A 99 -22.35 8.37 0.50
N ARG A 100 -22.66 9.24 1.47
CA ARG A 100 -24.02 9.44 2.02
C ARG A 100 -24.92 10.24 1.06
N TYR A 101 -24.36 11.22 0.35
CA TYR A 101 -25.05 12.14 -0.57
C TYR A 101 -24.42 12.14 -1.99
N PRO A 102 -24.38 10.99 -2.70
CA PRO A 102 -23.79 10.90 -4.03
C PRO A 102 -24.66 11.62 -5.08
N SER A 103 -24.05 12.35 -6.01
CA SER A 103 -24.79 12.99 -7.10
C SER A 103 -25.42 11.95 -8.03
N ILE A 104 -26.59 12.29 -8.58
CA ILE A 104 -27.35 11.41 -9.46
C ILE A 104 -27.38 12.01 -10.87
N VAL A 105 -26.96 11.21 -11.85
CA VAL A 105 -27.04 11.54 -13.29
C VAL A 105 -28.46 11.24 -13.77
N GLU A 106 -29.04 12.18 -14.52
CA GLU A 106 -30.33 11.99 -15.20
C GLU A 106 -30.12 11.82 -16.72
N PHE A 107 -30.72 10.78 -17.29
CA PHE A 107 -30.62 10.46 -18.70
C PHE A 107 -31.85 10.94 -19.47
N GLY A 108 -31.67 11.23 -20.77
CA GLY A 108 -32.72 11.80 -21.64
C GLY A 108 -33.93 10.90 -21.94
N ASP A 109 -34.02 9.71 -21.33
CA ASP A 109 -35.18 8.81 -21.33
C ASP A 109 -35.95 8.82 -19.98
N GLY A 110 -35.51 9.62 -19.01
CA GLY A 110 -36.08 9.70 -17.65
C GLY A 110 -35.51 8.67 -16.67
N SER A 111 -34.54 7.83 -17.08
CA SER A 111 -33.80 6.98 -16.15
C SER A 111 -32.70 7.77 -15.41
N SER A 112 -32.22 7.24 -14.28
CA SER A 112 -31.15 7.88 -13.49
C SER A 112 -30.25 6.87 -12.80
N MET A 113 -29.01 7.27 -12.48
CA MET A 113 -27.99 6.43 -11.83
C MET A 113 -27.08 7.29 -10.94
N ARG A 114 -26.54 6.73 -9.84
CA ARG A 114 -25.51 7.41 -9.03
C ARG A 114 -24.25 7.64 -9.89
N LEU A 115 -23.66 8.84 -9.81
CA LEU A 115 -22.49 9.19 -10.62
C LEU A 115 -21.30 8.27 -10.30
N SER A 116 -21.05 7.95 -9.03
CA SER A 116 -20.04 6.97 -8.62
C SER A 116 -20.28 5.56 -9.17
N GLU A 117 -21.53 5.14 -9.32
CA GLU A 117 -21.87 3.85 -9.94
C GLU A 117 -21.64 3.87 -11.47
N LEU A 118 -22.01 4.98 -12.12
CA LEU A 118 -21.75 5.17 -13.56
C LEU A 118 -20.25 5.14 -13.85
N LEU A 119 -19.43 5.81 -13.02
CA LEU A 119 -17.97 5.79 -13.15
C LEU A 119 -17.35 4.43 -12.76
N GLY A 120 -17.93 3.71 -11.79
CA GLY A 120 -17.55 2.32 -11.53
C GLY A 120 -17.83 1.36 -12.69
N ARG A 121 -18.81 1.68 -13.55
CA ARG A 121 -19.20 0.87 -14.73
C ARG A 121 -18.55 1.31 -16.05
N ALA A 122 -18.18 2.59 -16.17
CA ALA A 122 -17.74 3.21 -17.44
C ALA A 122 -16.69 4.32 -17.25
N GLY A 123 -15.98 4.35 -16.12
CA GLY A 123 -15.12 5.46 -15.70
C GLY A 123 -14.06 5.86 -16.72
N GLU A 124 -13.30 4.91 -17.27
CA GLU A 124 -12.29 5.20 -18.31
C GLU A 124 -12.90 5.84 -19.57
N THR A 125 -14.13 5.45 -19.93
CA THR A 125 -14.87 5.99 -21.08
C THR A 125 -15.39 7.42 -20.83
N VAL A 126 -15.71 7.76 -19.59
CA VAL A 126 -16.24 9.09 -19.20
C VAL A 126 -15.11 10.06 -18.83
N LEU A 127 -14.14 9.61 -18.04
CA LEU A 127 -13.02 10.40 -17.51
C LEU A 127 -11.81 10.45 -18.45
N GLY A 128 -11.71 9.52 -19.40
CA GLY A 128 -10.55 9.36 -20.27
C GLY A 128 -9.40 8.62 -19.58
N PRO A 129 -8.53 7.92 -20.33
CA PRO A 129 -7.55 6.98 -19.76
C PRO A 129 -6.51 7.67 -18.87
N GLY A 130 -6.00 8.84 -19.25
CA GLY A 130 -5.01 9.57 -18.45
C GLY A 130 -5.54 10.05 -17.09
N PHE A 131 -6.82 10.44 -17.02
CA PHE A 131 -7.45 10.84 -15.76
C PHE A 131 -7.84 9.63 -14.92
N PHE A 132 -8.35 8.57 -15.55
CA PHE A 132 -8.69 7.32 -14.89
C PHE A 132 -7.44 6.62 -14.31
N ALA A 133 -6.30 6.70 -14.97
CA ALA A 133 -5.02 6.22 -14.43
C ALA A 133 -4.54 7.05 -13.22
N ALA A 134 -4.81 8.36 -13.19
CA ALA A 134 -4.40 9.24 -12.09
C ALA A 134 -5.34 9.20 -10.86
N TYR A 135 -6.63 8.95 -11.06
CA TYR A 135 -7.67 9.12 -10.02
C TYR A 135 -8.69 7.96 -9.91
N GLY A 136 -8.55 6.92 -10.74
CA GLY A 136 -9.45 5.77 -10.78
C GLY A 136 -10.87 6.12 -11.27
N PRO A 137 -11.90 5.36 -10.87
CA PRO A 137 -13.30 5.61 -11.23
C PRO A 137 -13.94 6.79 -10.45
N ASN A 138 -13.15 7.79 -10.05
CA ASN A 138 -13.59 8.85 -9.14
C ASN A 138 -13.39 10.24 -9.74
N ILE A 139 -14.16 11.21 -9.23
CA ILE A 139 -13.87 12.64 -9.42
C ILE A 139 -13.34 13.15 -8.07
N PRO A 140 -12.04 13.50 -7.95
CA PRO A 140 -11.43 13.97 -6.69
C PRO A 140 -11.73 15.47 -6.44
N LEU A 141 -13.00 15.84 -6.56
CA LEU A 141 -13.53 17.17 -6.30
C LEU A 141 -14.91 17.01 -5.65
N LEU A 142 -15.25 17.88 -4.71
CA LEU A 142 -16.55 17.95 -4.05
C LEU A 142 -17.05 19.40 -4.08
N PRO A 143 -17.52 19.91 -5.24
CA PRO A 143 -18.12 21.23 -5.31
C PRO A 143 -19.51 21.20 -4.68
N LYS A 144 -19.83 22.22 -3.87
CA LYS A 144 -21.10 22.33 -3.16
C LYS A 144 -21.66 23.74 -3.25
N PHE A 145 -22.97 23.90 -3.50
CA PHE A 145 -23.61 25.19 -3.18
C PHE A 145 -23.91 25.23 -1.68
N LEU A 146 -23.49 26.29 -1.00
CA LEU A 146 -23.77 26.53 0.42
C LEU A 146 -24.72 27.71 0.58
N ASP A 147 -25.71 27.56 1.45
CA ASP A 147 -26.67 28.60 1.85
C ASP A 147 -26.60 28.75 3.38
N ILE A 148 -26.03 29.87 3.83
CA ILE A 148 -25.49 30.05 5.16
C ILE A 148 -26.26 31.18 5.87
N GLU A 149 -27.15 30.82 6.80
CA GLU A 149 -27.83 31.78 7.70
C GLU A 149 -27.18 31.83 9.11
N GLY A 150 -26.23 30.95 9.41
CA GLY A 150 -25.49 30.96 10.68
C GLY A 150 -24.05 30.48 10.51
N LEU A 151 -23.21 30.77 11.50
CA LEU A 151 -21.80 30.32 11.53
C LEU A 151 -21.69 28.81 11.28
N LEU A 152 -20.75 28.37 10.45
CA LEU A 152 -20.33 26.97 10.31
C LEU A 152 -19.53 26.55 11.55
N SER A 153 -18.81 25.43 11.51
CA SER A 153 -17.85 25.08 12.54
C SER A 153 -16.53 25.84 12.34
N VAL A 154 -15.78 26.07 13.43
CA VAL A 154 -14.34 26.35 13.30
C VAL A 154 -13.66 25.03 12.99
N GLN A 155 -13.02 24.94 11.83
CA GLN A 155 -12.60 23.66 11.25
C GLN A 155 -11.34 23.79 10.38
N SER A 156 -10.71 22.64 10.12
CA SER A 156 -9.60 22.46 9.19
C SER A 156 -9.71 21.12 8.44
N HIS A 157 -8.90 20.95 7.40
CA HIS A 157 -8.84 19.75 6.56
C HIS A 157 -7.42 19.21 6.52
N PRO A 158 -7.21 17.92 6.21
CA PRO A 158 -5.87 17.36 6.03
C PRO A 158 -5.05 18.13 4.99
N ALA A 159 -3.72 18.05 5.13
CA ALA A 159 -2.79 18.74 4.25
C ALA A 159 -3.00 18.43 2.75
N GLY A 160 -2.68 19.39 1.88
CA GLY A 160 -2.89 19.30 0.43
C GLY A 160 -4.35 19.40 -0.05
N ASN A 161 -5.28 19.82 0.83
CA ASN A 161 -6.69 20.09 0.50
C ASN A 161 -7.00 21.59 0.66
N PRO A 162 -6.83 22.40 -0.40
CA PRO A 162 -7.26 23.80 -0.41
C PRO A 162 -8.74 23.92 -0.81
N GLU A 163 -9.34 25.08 -0.53
CA GLU A 163 -10.73 25.37 -0.88
C GLU A 163 -10.87 26.71 -1.59
N ALA A 164 -11.93 26.89 -2.37
CA ALA A 164 -12.31 28.19 -2.92
C ALA A 164 -13.81 28.43 -2.73
N TYR A 165 -14.17 29.68 -2.46
CA TYR A 165 -15.55 30.12 -2.25
C TYR A 165 -15.90 31.22 -3.27
N VAL A 166 -16.78 30.91 -4.22
CA VAL A 166 -17.31 31.88 -5.19
C VAL A 166 -18.63 32.43 -4.66
N ILE A 167 -18.68 33.73 -4.34
CA ILE A 167 -19.84 34.35 -3.69
C ILE A 167 -20.94 34.61 -4.73
N ILE A 168 -22.10 33.99 -4.55
CA ILE A 168 -23.22 34.02 -5.50
C ILE A 168 -24.18 35.16 -5.15
N ASP A 169 -24.60 35.24 -3.89
CA ASP A 169 -25.43 36.33 -3.36
C ASP A 169 -25.21 36.46 -1.85
N CYS A 170 -25.46 37.63 -1.26
CA CYS A 170 -25.33 37.83 0.18
C CYS A 170 -26.05 39.09 0.68
N GLU A 171 -26.46 39.06 1.95
CA GLU A 171 -26.93 40.27 2.63
C GLU A 171 -25.78 41.30 2.85
N PRO A 172 -26.07 42.61 2.87
CA PRO A 172 -25.05 43.64 3.01
C PRO A 172 -24.17 43.47 4.26
N GLY A 173 -22.86 43.41 4.06
CA GLY A 173 -21.88 43.22 5.13
C GLY A 173 -21.93 41.85 5.80
N ALA A 174 -22.40 40.81 5.10
CA ALA A 174 -22.10 39.43 5.46
C ALA A 174 -20.57 39.21 5.40
N THR A 175 -20.07 38.27 6.21
CA THR A 175 -18.63 37.98 6.30
C THR A 175 -18.36 36.47 6.25
N LEU A 176 -17.08 36.14 6.03
CA LEU A 176 -16.47 34.81 6.22
C LEU A 176 -15.25 34.97 7.14
N GLN A 177 -14.87 33.93 7.89
CA GLN A 177 -13.64 33.93 8.70
C GLN A 177 -12.64 32.88 8.20
N ILE A 178 -11.43 33.32 7.82
CA ILE A 178 -10.41 32.47 7.18
C ILE A 178 -9.01 32.85 7.69
N GLY A 179 -8.28 31.87 8.22
CA GLY A 179 -6.96 32.03 8.83
C GLY A 179 -6.97 32.78 10.16
N PHE A 180 -5.91 32.65 10.95
CA PHE A 180 -5.76 33.39 12.20
C PHE A 180 -5.27 34.84 11.96
N ALA A 181 -5.87 35.82 12.64
CA ALA A 181 -5.51 37.24 12.57
C ALA A 181 -4.28 37.61 13.43
N ARG A 182 -3.71 36.63 14.15
CA ARG A 182 -2.52 36.72 14.99
C ARG A 182 -1.96 35.31 15.17
N ASP A 183 -0.69 35.19 15.57
CA ASP A 183 -0.13 33.89 15.93
C ASP A 183 -0.90 33.30 17.12
N VAL A 184 -1.18 32.00 17.04
CA VAL A 184 -1.93 31.23 18.06
C VAL A 184 -1.04 30.15 18.65
N ASP A 185 -1.12 30.02 19.97
CA ASP A 185 -0.59 28.89 20.72
C ASP A 185 -1.57 27.70 20.58
N PRO A 186 -1.21 26.62 19.86
CA PRO A 186 -2.14 25.53 19.57
C PRO A 186 -2.51 24.74 20.82
N GLU A 187 -1.57 24.52 21.74
CA GLU A 187 -1.81 23.77 22.98
C GLU A 187 -2.82 24.54 23.84
N ARG A 188 -2.56 25.83 24.06
CA ARG A 188 -3.43 26.70 24.86
C ARG A 188 -4.81 26.90 24.24
N MET A 189 -4.91 27.02 22.91
CA MET A 189 -6.21 27.14 22.24
C MET A 189 -6.98 25.81 22.32
N ALA A 190 -6.33 24.68 22.09
CA ALA A 190 -6.94 23.36 22.25
C ALA A 190 -7.43 23.13 23.69
N GLU A 191 -6.66 23.51 24.71
CA GLU A 191 -7.12 23.48 26.11
C GLU A 191 -8.36 24.33 26.35
N ALA A 192 -8.41 25.56 25.82
CA ALA A 192 -9.58 26.44 25.95
C ALA A 192 -10.84 25.86 25.29
N LEU A 193 -10.70 25.22 24.12
CA LEU A 193 -11.82 24.57 23.43
C LEU A 193 -12.27 23.28 24.14
N ARG A 194 -11.34 22.46 24.66
CA ARG A 194 -11.66 21.28 25.48
C ARG A 194 -12.38 21.69 26.78
N ALA A 195 -11.94 22.77 27.43
CA ALA A 195 -12.61 23.32 28.62
C ALA A 195 -14.03 23.84 28.28
N GLY A 196 -14.17 24.61 27.19
CA GLY A 196 -15.46 25.08 26.70
C GLY A 196 -16.42 23.94 26.35
N ARG A 197 -15.92 22.83 25.80
CA ARG A 197 -16.73 21.63 25.55
C ARG A 197 -17.20 20.98 26.85
N GLY A 198 -16.33 20.85 27.86
CA GLY A 198 -16.70 20.34 29.17
C GLY A 198 -17.75 21.20 29.90
N ASP A 199 -17.64 22.53 29.78
CA ASP A 199 -18.67 23.48 30.25
C ASP A 199 -19.99 23.31 29.50
N GLN A 200 -19.96 23.02 28.20
CA GLN A 200 -21.16 22.80 27.39
C GLN A 200 -21.89 21.52 27.83
N GLU A 201 -21.16 20.43 28.05
CA GLU A 201 -21.69 19.16 28.56
C GLU A 201 -22.19 19.29 30.02
N ARG A 202 -21.58 20.19 30.82
CA ARG A 202 -22.02 20.47 32.19
C ARG A 202 -23.46 20.97 32.26
N LEU A 203 -23.93 21.76 31.28
CA LEU A 203 -25.27 22.35 31.28
C LEU A 203 -26.40 21.31 31.42
N ALA A 204 -26.29 20.17 30.74
CA ALA A 204 -27.29 19.08 30.81
C ALA A 204 -27.42 18.48 32.22
N SER A 205 -26.33 18.51 33.01
CA SER A 205 -26.33 18.08 34.42
C SER A 205 -26.97 19.12 35.36
N LEU A 206 -26.91 20.41 34.99
CA LEU A 206 -27.45 21.51 35.79
C LEU A 206 -28.95 21.74 35.57
N LEU A 207 -29.43 21.58 34.34
CA LEU A 207 -30.80 21.94 33.93
C LEU A 207 -31.74 20.72 33.92
N TRP A 208 -33.02 20.88 34.28
CA TRP A 208 -34.01 19.78 34.30
C TRP A 208 -34.74 19.55 32.97
N VAL A 209 -34.58 20.46 32.00
CA VAL A 209 -35.14 20.39 30.63
C VAL A 209 -34.18 19.71 29.64
N SER A 210 -34.67 19.31 28.46
CA SER A 210 -33.83 18.86 27.33
C SER A 210 -33.08 20.03 26.67
N GLU A 211 -32.04 19.71 25.89
CA GLU A 211 -31.25 20.72 25.18
C GLU A 211 -32.06 21.48 24.13
N GLU A 212 -33.04 20.84 23.48
CA GLU A 212 -34.02 21.45 22.57
C GLU A 212 -34.71 22.69 23.18
N HIS A 213 -34.91 22.70 24.51
CA HIS A 213 -35.58 23.78 25.20
C HIS A 213 -34.68 24.99 25.48
N TYR A 214 -33.37 24.79 25.63
CA TYR A 214 -32.42 25.89 25.87
C TYR A 214 -31.60 26.29 24.63
N ALA A 215 -31.47 25.43 23.62
CA ALA A 215 -30.73 25.71 22.39
C ALA A 215 -31.15 27.02 21.69
N PRO A 216 -32.46 27.35 21.56
CA PRO A 216 -32.88 28.63 20.98
C PRO A 216 -32.41 29.84 21.79
N MET A 217 -32.23 29.69 23.11
CA MET A 217 -31.73 30.77 23.96
C MET A 217 -30.24 31.01 23.75
N PHE A 218 -29.44 29.96 23.56
CA PHE A 218 -28.03 30.12 23.18
C PHE A 218 -27.91 30.76 21.80
N ALA A 219 -28.71 30.32 20.82
CA ALA A 219 -28.74 30.90 19.48
C ALA A 219 -29.17 32.39 19.46
N GLU A 220 -30.05 32.83 20.35
CA GLU A 220 -30.46 34.24 20.47
C GLU A 220 -29.46 35.11 21.26
N LEU A 221 -28.78 34.55 22.26
CA LEU A 221 -28.10 35.34 23.31
C LEU A 221 -26.57 35.23 23.32
N LEU A 222 -25.97 34.14 22.87
CA LEU A 222 -24.51 33.96 22.90
C LEU A 222 -23.83 35.03 22.04
N GLY A 223 -22.68 35.57 22.47
CA GLY A 223 -21.99 36.64 21.74
C GLY A 223 -22.65 38.03 21.85
N THR A 224 -23.92 38.14 22.26
CA THR A 224 -24.58 39.43 22.45
C THR A 224 -24.12 40.12 23.77
N PRO A 225 -24.31 41.44 23.95
CA PRO A 225 -24.03 42.08 25.23
C PRO A 225 -24.82 41.46 26.39
N ASP A 226 -24.15 41.31 27.55
CA ASP A 226 -24.65 40.64 28.75
C ASP A 226 -25.10 39.17 28.56
N ALA A 227 -24.64 38.47 27.51
CA ALA A 227 -25.02 37.10 27.17
C ALA A 227 -25.13 36.16 28.38
N ALA A 228 -24.06 35.98 29.14
CA ALA A 228 -24.02 35.08 30.30
C ALA A 228 -25.03 35.45 31.40
N ARG A 229 -25.25 36.75 31.66
CA ARG A 229 -26.26 37.24 32.61
C ARG A 229 -27.67 36.94 32.11
N ARG A 230 -27.96 37.26 30.84
CA ARG A 230 -29.28 37.07 30.20
C ARG A 230 -29.64 35.58 30.08
N LEU A 231 -28.67 34.73 29.74
CA LEU A 231 -28.80 33.27 29.79
C LEU A 231 -29.05 32.79 31.23
N GLY A 232 -28.29 33.25 32.22
CA GLY A 232 -28.47 32.87 33.63
C GLY A 232 -29.78 33.37 34.27
N GLU A 233 -30.40 34.40 33.70
CA GLU A 233 -31.75 34.86 34.05
C GLU A 233 -32.84 33.95 33.47
N ARG A 234 -32.70 33.48 32.21
CA ARG A 234 -33.66 32.55 31.58
C ARG A 234 -33.53 31.10 32.05
N LEU A 235 -32.30 30.63 32.25
CA LEU A 235 -31.98 29.24 32.59
C LEU A 235 -31.98 28.99 34.11
N GLY A 236 -31.88 30.03 34.94
CA GLY A 236 -31.95 29.93 36.40
C GLY A 236 -33.21 29.20 36.93
N PRO A 237 -34.43 29.50 36.43
CA PRO A 237 -35.65 28.74 36.74
C PRO A 237 -35.65 27.28 36.28
N MET A 238 -34.74 26.91 35.37
CA MET A 238 -34.63 25.57 34.78
C MET A 238 -33.58 24.70 35.49
N LEU A 239 -32.95 25.19 36.57
CA LEU A 239 -31.97 24.44 37.36
C LEU A 239 -32.60 23.29 38.15
N ARG A 240 -31.93 22.14 38.19
CA ARG A 240 -32.28 20.99 39.06
C ARG A 240 -32.14 21.31 40.56
N ARG A 241 -31.37 22.34 40.92
CA ARG A 241 -31.06 22.81 42.28
C ARG A 241 -30.87 24.32 42.26
N ALA A 242 -31.59 25.07 43.10
CA ALA A 242 -31.53 26.54 43.10
C ALA A 242 -30.15 27.06 43.53
N GLU A 243 -29.43 26.28 44.32
CA GLU A 243 -28.11 26.54 44.86
C GLU A 243 -27.02 26.56 43.78
N ALA A 244 -27.26 25.91 42.62
CA ALA A 244 -26.32 25.84 41.50
C ALA A 244 -26.30 27.11 40.61
N ARG A 245 -27.03 28.16 40.98
CA ARG A 245 -27.07 29.41 40.20
C ARG A 245 -25.71 30.12 40.02
N PRO A 246 -24.77 30.12 41.00
CA PRO A 246 -23.43 30.65 40.77
C PRO A 246 -22.65 29.82 39.74
N GLU A 247 -22.69 28.49 39.86
CA GLU A 247 -22.03 27.56 38.93
C GLU A 247 -22.56 27.74 37.49
N LEU A 248 -23.88 27.88 37.32
CA LEU A 248 -24.49 28.19 36.03
C LEU A 248 -23.95 29.50 35.43
N LEU A 249 -23.85 30.58 36.22
CA LEU A 249 -23.32 31.86 35.72
C LEU A 249 -21.83 31.77 35.38
N GLU A 250 -21.06 30.97 36.12
CA GLU A 250 -19.64 30.73 35.87
C GLU A 250 -19.42 29.97 34.55
N VAL A 251 -20.15 28.87 34.35
CA VAL A 251 -20.19 28.07 33.10
C VAL A 251 -20.59 28.94 31.91
N LEU A 252 -21.69 29.70 32.03
CA LEU A 252 -22.16 30.59 30.96
C LEU A 252 -21.17 31.71 30.63
N THR A 253 -20.40 32.20 31.61
CA THR A 253 -19.37 33.21 31.39
C THR A 253 -18.17 32.64 30.63
N ARG A 254 -17.72 31.42 30.96
CA ARG A 254 -16.66 30.73 30.21
C ARG A 254 -17.08 30.36 28.79
N LEU A 255 -18.31 29.92 28.58
CA LEU A 255 -18.85 29.61 27.25
C LEU A 255 -18.92 30.84 26.33
N ASP A 256 -19.40 31.97 26.85
CA ASP A 256 -19.45 33.23 26.10
C ASP A 256 -18.04 33.81 25.83
N ALA A 257 -17.11 33.69 26.78
CA ALA A 257 -15.71 34.05 26.58
C ALA A 257 -15.06 33.18 25.49
N CYS A 258 -15.17 31.85 25.58
CA CYS A 258 -14.63 30.90 24.61
C CYS A 258 -15.18 31.15 23.18
N TYR A 259 -16.49 31.38 23.05
CA TYR A 259 -17.12 31.76 21.79
C TYR A 259 -16.49 33.04 21.18
N ARG A 260 -16.34 34.10 21.99
CA ARG A 260 -15.74 35.37 21.54
C ARG A 260 -14.26 35.26 21.21
N GLU A 261 -13.47 34.64 22.07
CA GLU A 261 -12.02 34.55 21.93
C GLU A 261 -11.60 33.71 20.72
N THR A 262 -12.35 32.65 20.41
CA THR A 262 -12.15 31.82 19.21
C THR A 262 -12.43 32.62 17.93
N LEU A 263 -13.59 33.29 17.86
CA LEU A 263 -13.93 34.13 16.69
C LEU A 263 -12.97 35.31 16.54
N ALA A 264 -12.61 35.99 17.63
CA ALA A 264 -11.65 37.08 17.66
C ALA A 264 -10.19 36.65 17.50
N ALA A 265 -9.91 35.36 17.25
CA ALA A 265 -8.61 34.87 16.79
C ALA A 265 -8.53 34.74 15.26
N LEU A 266 -9.66 34.65 14.55
CA LEU A 266 -9.72 34.51 13.09
C LEU A 266 -9.75 35.88 12.40
N ASN A 267 -9.27 35.95 11.16
CA ASN A 267 -9.54 37.11 10.30
C ASN A 267 -11.03 37.13 9.95
N THR A 268 -11.58 38.33 9.75
CA THR A 268 -12.95 38.53 9.25
C THR A 268 -12.88 39.23 7.90
N ILE A 269 -13.50 38.63 6.88
CA ILE A 269 -13.50 39.11 5.49
C ILE A 269 -14.94 39.46 5.12
N GLU A 270 -15.21 40.74 4.84
CA GLU A 270 -16.51 41.17 4.29
C GLU A 270 -16.64 40.68 2.84
N VAL A 271 -17.80 40.12 2.49
CA VAL A 271 -18.04 39.52 1.17
C VAL A 271 -19.16 40.24 0.41
N ALA A 272 -19.06 40.21 -0.93
CA ALA A 272 -20.01 40.79 -1.85
C ALA A 272 -20.25 39.85 -3.05
N PRO A 273 -21.43 39.92 -3.73
CA PRO A 273 -21.75 39.03 -4.83
C PRO A 273 -20.75 39.14 -5.99
N GLY A 274 -20.14 38.01 -6.36
CA GLY A 274 -19.13 37.93 -7.42
C GLY A 274 -17.68 38.02 -6.95
N MET A 275 -17.43 38.22 -5.65
CA MET A 275 -16.11 37.97 -5.06
C MET A 275 -15.74 36.49 -5.12
N VAL A 276 -14.44 36.21 -5.11
CA VAL A 276 -13.89 34.85 -4.95
C VAL A 276 -12.84 34.90 -3.85
N LEU A 277 -12.93 33.96 -2.92
CA LEU A 277 -11.89 33.70 -1.92
C LEU A 277 -11.22 32.36 -2.24
N PHE A 278 -9.91 32.28 -2.02
CA PHE A 278 -9.14 31.04 -2.12
C PHE A 278 -8.51 30.75 -0.75
N ASN A 279 -9.07 29.79 -0.02
CA ASN A 279 -8.57 29.34 1.27
C ASN A 279 -7.42 28.36 1.05
N ALA A 280 -6.20 28.89 1.10
CA ALA A 280 -4.97 28.18 0.84
C ALA A 280 -3.80 28.76 1.66
N ASP A 281 -2.75 27.95 1.87
CA ASP A 281 -1.47 28.41 2.41
C ASP A 281 -0.91 29.62 1.63
N PRO A 282 -0.43 30.68 2.32
CA PRO A 282 0.28 31.78 1.67
C PRO A 282 1.51 31.27 0.88
N PRO A 283 1.84 31.86 -0.29
CA PRO A 283 2.94 31.40 -1.13
C PRO A 283 4.28 31.29 -0.37
N GLY A 284 4.78 30.06 -0.20
CA GLY A 284 6.02 29.76 0.51
C GLY A 284 5.89 29.42 2.00
N ALA A 285 4.66 29.33 2.54
CA ALA A 285 4.44 28.91 3.93
C ALA A 285 4.69 27.41 4.18
N THR A 286 4.44 26.56 3.18
CA THR A 286 4.62 25.10 3.24
C THR A 286 5.56 24.61 2.14
N ALA A 287 6.24 23.49 2.39
CA ALA A 287 7.07 22.79 1.40
C ALA A 287 6.25 21.84 0.51
N GLU A 288 4.93 21.80 0.69
CA GLU A 288 4.04 20.90 -0.02
C GLU A 288 3.79 21.34 -1.45
N ARG A 289 3.56 20.35 -2.32
CA ARG A 289 3.35 20.60 -3.75
C ARG A 289 1.92 21.03 -4.09
N THR A 290 0.98 20.90 -3.16
CA THR A 290 -0.40 21.43 -3.22
C THR A 290 -0.64 22.18 -1.91
N PRO A 291 -1.16 23.42 -1.91
CA PRO A 291 -1.39 24.15 -0.66
C PRO A 291 -2.54 23.53 0.15
N SER A 292 -2.49 23.71 1.46
CA SER A 292 -3.53 23.30 2.41
C SER A 292 -4.51 24.43 2.71
N ALA A 293 -5.76 24.12 3.05
CA ALA A 293 -6.70 25.11 3.57
C ALA A 293 -6.30 25.58 4.98
N GLN A 294 -6.39 26.89 5.21
CA GLN A 294 -6.23 27.47 6.54
C GLN A 294 -7.49 27.22 7.39
N VAL A 295 -7.33 27.31 8.71
CA VAL A 295 -8.45 27.25 9.67
C VAL A 295 -9.53 28.27 9.29
N HIS A 296 -10.80 27.88 9.33
CA HIS A 296 -11.87 28.77 8.91
C HIS A 296 -13.18 28.50 9.64
N CYS A 297 -14.09 29.47 9.55
CA CYS A 297 -15.51 29.35 9.87
C CYS A 297 -16.28 30.20 8.85
N LEU A 298 -17.24 29.60 8.15
CA LEU A 298 -18.05 30.30 7.16
C LEU A 298 -19.34 30.86 7.78
N GLY A 299 -19.93 31.88 7.17
CA GLY A 299 -21.00 32.67 7.78
C GLY A 299 -20.49 33.72 8.76
N ASN A 300 -21.40 34.35 9.50
CA ASN A 300 -21.09 35.50 10.37
C ASN A 300 -21.91 35.48 11.67
N PRO A 301 -21.41 36.08 12.78
CA PRO A 301 -22.10 36.10 14.07
C PRO A 301 -23.47 36.79 14.05
N GLU A 302 -23.67 37.75 13.14
CA GLU A 302 -24.93 38.49 12.97
C GLU A 302 -26.03 37.68 12.26
N GLY A 303 -25.73 36.48 11.75
CA GLY A 303 -26.71 35.61 11.07
C GLY A 303 -27.15 36.12 9.69
N ARG A 304 -26.33 36.95 9.03
CA ARG A 304 -26.64 37.51 7.70
C ARG A 304 -26.48 36.44 6.62
N ALA A 305 -27.49 36.31 5.77
CA ALA A 305 -27.57 35.25 4.78
C ALA A 305 -26.49 35.37 3.67
N LEU A 306 -25.93 34.22 3.28
CA LEU A 306 -24.84 34.12 2.31
C LEU A 306 -24.98 32.85 1.46
N LEU A 307 -25.05 33.01 0.14
CA LEU A 307 -25.09 31.94 -0.85
C LEU A 307 -23.77 31.90 -1.63
N LEU A 308 -23.09 30.74 -1.67
CA LEU A 308 -21.80 30.58 -2.35
C LEU A 308 -21.62 29.20 -3.00
N LEU A 309 -20.67 29.07 -3.92
CA LEU A 309 -20.15 27.79 -4.41
C LEU A 309 -18.81 27.51 -3.72
N GLU A 310 -18.78 26.48 -2.88
CA GLU A 310 -17.56 25.84 -2.36
C GLU A 310 -16.98 24.94 -3.46
N VAL A 311 -15.66 25.02 -3.65
CA VAL A 311 -14.89 24.12 -4.50
C VAL A 311 -13.72 23.60 -3.67
N ARG A 312 -13.78 22.31 -3.30
CA ARG A 312 -12.75 21.64 -2.51
C ARG A 312 -12.50 20.21 -2.98
N ARG A 313 -11.50 19.55 -2.37
CA ARG A 313 -11.30 18.10 -2.50
C ARG A 313 -12.19 17.32 -1.52
N PRO A 314 -12.58 16.07 -1.86
CA PRO A 314 -13.18 15.13 -0.90
C PRO A 314 -12.18 14.81 0.21
N GLY A 315 -12.66 14.66 1.45
CA GLY A 315 -11.83 14.47 2.63
C GLY A 315 -12.55 14.88 3.92
N PRO A 316 -12.05 14.43 5.10
CA PRO A 316 -12.65 14.70 6.39
C PRO A 316 -12.61 16.20 6.75
N THR A 317 -13.43 16.57 7.73
CA THR A 317 -13.51 17.93 8.29
C THR A 317 -13.23 17.84 9.79
N HIS A 318 -12.05 18.27 10.22
CA HIS A 318 -11.66 18.22 11.63
C HIS A 318 -12.25 19.45 12.34
N ARG A 319 -13.22 19.21 13.22
CA ARG A 319 -13.97 20.29 13.90
C ARG A 319 -13.32 20.64 15.23
N ALA A 320 -12.64 21.79 15.28
CA ALA A 320 -12.11 22.34 16.51
C ALA A 320 -13.21 22.90 17.43
N TRP A 321 -14.18 23.65 16.87
CA TRP A 321 -15.24 24.28 17.68
C TRP A 321 -16.59 24.35 16.95
N ASP A 322 -17.68 24.33 17.72
CA ASP A 322 -19.04 24.36 17.18
C ASP A 322 -19.96 25.44 17.76
N HIS A 323 -19.37 26.51 18.31
CA HIS A 323 -20.10 27.71 18.78
C HIS A 323 -21.18 27.45 19.83
N VAL A 324 -20.97 26.48 20.73
CA VAL A 324 -21.91 26.11 21.80
C VAL A 324 -23.30 25.70 21.25
N ARG A 325 -23.33 25.06 20.08
CA ARG A 325 -24.57 24.55 19.47
C ARG A 325 -25.03 23.23 20.08
N PHE A 326 -26.35 23.06 20.04
CA PHE A 326 -27.06 21.84 20.44
C PHE A 326 -27.99 21.41 19.30
N PRO A 327 -28.23 20.10 19.06
CA PRO A 327 -27.60 18.96 19.76
C PRO A 327 -26.09 18.91 19.57
N LEU A 328 -25.38 18.33 20.55
CA LEU A 328 -23.92 18.29 20.57
C LEU A 328 -23.36 17.54 19.35
N ARG A 329 -22.71 18.26 18.43
CA ARG A 329 -21.95 17.64 17.33
C ARG A 329 -20.59 17.15 17.81
N GLU A 330 -20.02 16.20 17.09
CA GLU A 330 -18.67 15.70 17.33
C GLU A 330 -17.61 16.79 17.10
N LEU A 331 -16.56 16.79 17.93
CA LEU A 331 -15.39 17.65 17.84
C LEU A 331 -14.14 16.76 17.72
N ASP A 332 -13.20 17.18 16.89
CA ASP A 332 -11.89 16.56 16.71
C ASP A 332 -10.84 17.67 16.81
N ILE A 333 -10.63 18.12 18.06
CA ILE A 333 -9.77 19.26 18.38
C ILE A 333 -8.31 18.93 18.04
N ASP A 334 -7.88 17.71 18.36
CA ASP A 334 -6.47 17.33 18.30
C ASP A 334 -6.00 17.16 16.85
N ALA A 335 -6.78 16.50 15.97
CA ALA A 335 -6.44 16.45 14.55
C ALA A 335 -6.66 17.81 13.86
N ALA A 336 -7.62 18.62 14.31
CA ALA A 336 -7.81 19.96 13.75
C ALA A 336 -6.57 20.84 13.93
N PHE A 337 -5.97 20.83 15.14
CA PHE A 337 -4.71 21.54 15.41
C PHE A 337 -3.48 20.88 14.79
N ALA A 338 -3.48 19.55 14.60
CA ALA A 338 -2.43 18.88 13.86
C ALA A 338 -2.42 19.22 12.35
N ALA A 339 -3.57 19.59 11.80
CA ALA A 339 -3.75 19.88 10.36
C ALA A 339 -3.68 21.38 10.00
N MET A 340 -3.91 22.32 10.93
CA MET A 340 -3.95 23.75 10.63
C MET A 340 -2.63 24.47 10.94
N SER A 341 -2.26 25.44 10.09
CA SER A 341 -1.27 26.46 10.48
C SER A 341 -1.82 27.32 11.62
N CYS A 342 -0.98 27.58 12.63
CA CYS A 342 -1.29 28.49 13.74
C CYS A 342 -0.57 29.85 13.63
N ALA A 343 0.07 30.13 12.48
CA ALA A 343 0.69 31.43 12.20
C ALA A 343 -0.34 32.47 11.73
N ALA A 344 -0.02 33.75 11.94
CA ALA A 344 -0.85 34.85 11.45
C ALA A 344 -0.91 34.92 9.91
N THR A 345 -2.12 35.14 9.39
CA THR A 345 -2.41 35.49 7.99
C THR A 345 -3.29 36.75 7.95
N ARG A 346 -3.52 37.35 6.77
CA ARG A 346 -4.28 38.60 6.64
C ARG A 346 -5.50 38.43 5.71
N PRO A 347 -6.57 39.24 5.86
CA PRO A 347 -7.75 39.16 5.00
C PRO A 347 -7.43 39.20 3.49
N GLU A 348 -6.48 40.04 3.08
CA GLU A 348 -6.10 40.22 1.68
C GLU A 348 -5.34 39.03 1.08
N ASP A 349 -4.78 38.13 1.90
CA ASP A 349 -4.03 36.95 1.40
C ASP A 349 -4.97 35.91 0.76
N PHE A 350 -6.28 35.98 1.06
CA PHE A 350 -7.31 35.04 0.58
C PHE A 350 -8.18 35.58 -0.57
N VAL A 351 -8.15 36.89 -0.87
CA VAL A 351 -9.04 37.51 -1.87
C VAL A 351 -8.42 37.42 -3.26
N VAL A 352 -9.12 36.78 -4.22
CA VAL A 352 -8.59 36.58 -5.59
C VAL A 352 -9.44 37.25 -6.67
N GLU A 353 -8.80 38.09 -7.49
CA GLU A 353 -9.43 38.73 -8.65
C GLU A 353 -9.46 37.79 -9.86
N ALA A 354 -10.62 37.58 -10.48
CA ALA A 354 -10.75 36.76 -11.69
C ALA A 354 -10.18 37.47 -12.93
N ARG A 355 -9.06 36.98 -13.47
CA ARG A 355 -8.28 37.59 -14.57
C ARG A 355 -8.68 37.04 -15.95
N PRO A 356 -8.79 37.86 -17.02
CA PRO A 356 -9.13 37.36 -18.36
C PRO A 356 -8.13 36.30 -18.86
N VAL A 357 -8.64 35.20 -19.43
CA VAL A 357 -7.80 34.13 -20.00
C VAL A 357 -7.42 34.49 -21.45
N GLU A 358 -6.13 34.37 -21.79
CA GLU A 358 -5.66 34.71 -23.14
C GLU A 358 -6.40 33.86 -24.20
N ARG A 359 -6.80 34.50 -25.31
CA ARG A 359 -7.49 33.87 -26.47
C ARG A 359 -8.87 33.24 -26.17
N ARG A 360 -9.37 33.26 -24.93
CA ARG A 360 -10.71 32.81 -24.55
C ARG A 360 -11.58 34.00 -24.10
N PRO A 361 -12.13 34.80 -25.05
CA PRO A 361 -12.93 35.98 -24.71
C PRO A 361 -14.16 35.60 -23.88
N GLY A 362 -14.42 36.36 -22.81
CA GLY A 362 -15.50 36.06 -21.86
C GLY A 362 -15.17 34.96 -20.83
N VAL A 363 -13.94 34.45 -20.78
CA VAL A 363 -13.45 33.55 -19.73
C VAL A 363 -12.49 34.29 -18.80
N PHE A 364 -12.67 34.12 -17.49
CA PHE A 364 -11.85 34.74 -16.45
C PHE A 364 -11.43 33.70 -15.40
N ARG A 365 -10.14 33.55 -15.12
CA ARG A 365 -9.61 32.59 -14.15
C ARG A 365 -9.41 33.23 -12.78
N SER A 366 -9.95 32.62 -11.73
CA SER A 366 -9.81 33.08 -10.34
C SER A 366 -8.82 32.25 -9.52
N VAL A 367 -8.79 30.93 -9.74
CA VAL A 367 -7.86 30.00 -9.06
C VAL A 367 -7.16 29.11 -10.07
N GLU A 368 -5.86 28.89 -9.85
CA GLU A 368 -5.04 27.93 -10.58
C GLU A 368 -4.08 27.25 -9.60
N CYS A 369 -4.39 26.02 -9.17
CA CYS A 369 -3.55 25.24 -8.27
C CYS A 369 -3.54 23.75 -8.66
N PRO A 370 -2.61 22.94 -8.12
CA PRO A 370 -2.53 21.50 -8.42
C PRO A 370 -3.72 20.66 -7.93
N ALA A 371 -4.64 21.22 -7.15
CA ALA A 371 -5.89 20.58 -6.80
C ALA A 371 -6.99 20.81 -7.84
N PHE A 372 -7.16 22.06 -8.30
CA PHE A 372 -8.19 22.48 -9.25
C PHE A 372 -7.90 23.84 -9.90
N ILE A 373 -8.54 24.10 -11.04
CA ILE A 373 -8.53 25.37 -11.77
C ILE A 373 -9.97 25.86 -11.91
N ILE A 374 -10.22 27.14 -11.65
CA ILE A 374 -11.56 27.75 -11.66
C ILE A 374 -11.63 28.82 -12.77
N ASP A 375 -12.34 28.50 -13.85
CA ASP A 375 -12.62 29.38 -14.99
C ASP A 375 -14.09 29.87 -14.95
N HIS A 376 -14.30 31.18 -14.76
CA HIS A 376 -15.60 31.84 -14.86
C HIS A 376 -15.95 32.08 -16.34
N LEU A 377 -17.05 31.49 -16.80
CA LEU A 377 -17.59 31.62 -18.14
C LEU A 377 -18.72 32.67 -18.14
N ARG A 378 -18.51 33.81 -18.81
CA ARG A 378 -19.43 34.96 -18.79
C ARG A 378 -19.95 35.30 -20.20
N PRO A 379 -20.81 34.44 -20.81
CA PRO A 379 -21.39 34.72 -22.13
C PRO A 379 -22.31 35.94 -22.08
N ARG A 380 -22.41 36.67 -23.18
CA ARG A 380 -23.24 37.89 -23.30
C ARG A 380 -24.00 37.89 -24.63
N PRO A 381 -25.07 38.69 -24.81
CA PRO A 381 -25.71 38.83 -26.11
C PRO A 381 -24.69 39.27 -27.18
N GLY A 382 -24.48 38.43 -28.20
CA GLY A 382 -23.44 38.64 -29.22
C GLY A 382 -22.04 38.11 -28.88
N LEU A 383 -21.84 37.50 -27.72
CA LEU A 383 -20.58 36.86 -27.28
C LEU A 383 -20.87 35.45 -26.71
N SER A 384 -20.69 34.43 -27.56
CA SER A 384 -20.61 33.03 -27.13
C SER A 384 -19.32 32.79 -26.35
N VAL A 385 -19.38 31.95 -25.31
CA VAL A 385 -18.21 31.54 -24.51
C VAL A 385 -18.06 30.02 -24.59
N HIS A 386 -16.82 29.52 -24.54
CA HIS A 386 -16.53 28.08 -24.62
C HIS A 386 -15.99 27.54 -23.29
N ALA A 387 -16.71 26.57 -22.73
CA ALA A 387 -16.17 25.63 -21.76
C ALA A 387 -15.23 24.66 -22.50
N ALA A 388 -14.07 24.38 -21.89
CA ALA A 388 -12.98 23.64 -22.51
C ALA A 388 -12.58 22.45 -21.63
N ALA A 389 -12.88 21.25 -22.11
CA ALA A 389 -12.41 19.99 -21.54
C ALA A 389 -11.30 19.45 -22.48
N GLU A 390 -10.05 19.78 -22.16
CA GLU A 390 -8.87 19.54 -23.02
C GLU A 390 -8.39 18.09 -22.92
N GLY A 391 -9.29 17.13 -23.18
CA GLY A 391 -9.06 15.70 -22.92
C GLY A 391 -9.17 15.32 -21.43
N LEU A 392 -9.64 16.24 -20.59
CA LEU A 392 -9.86 16.06 -19.15
C LEU A 392 -11.35 16.17 -18.82
N PRO A 393 -11.87 15.42 -17.84
CA PRO A 393 -13.22 15.61 -17.34
C PRO A 393 -13.29 16.93 -16.57
N THR A 394 -14.37 17.69 -16.78
CA THR A 394 -14.57 18.99 -16.11
C THR A 394 -15.98 19.07 -15.56
N THR A 395 -16.18 19.94 -14.58
CA THR A 395 -17.48 20.19 -13.96
C THR A 395 -17.92 21.61 -14.28
N VAL A 396 -19.22 21.81 -14.55
CA VAL A 396 -19.77 23.12 -14.91
C VAL A 396 -21.03 23.40 -14.10
N HIS A 397 -21.02 24.55 -13.40
CA HIS A 397 -22.03 24.98 -12.45
C HIS A 397 -22.64 26.31 -12.90
N GLY A 398 -23.97 26.43 -12.93
CA GLY A 398 -24.63 27.71 -13.15
C GLY A 398 -24.62 28.57 -11.90
N ILE A 399 -24.12 29.80 -12.03
CA ILE A 399 -23.97 30.78 -10.94
C ILE A 399 -25.04 31.87 -11.03
N ARG A 400 -25.26 32.43 -12.23
CA ARG A 400 -26.31 33.44 -12.49
C ARG A 400 -26.92 33.27 -13.87
N GLY A 401 -28.17 33.69 -14.02
CA GLY A 401 -28.87 33.73 -15.30
C GLY A 401 -29.08 32.36 -15.95
N SER A 402 -29.04 32.32 -17.28
CA SER A 402 -29.04 31.06 -18.05
C SER A 402 -28.40 31.19 -19.43
N ALA A 403 -27.94 30.06 -19.98
CA ALA A 403 -27.32 29.97 -21.30
C ALA A 403 -27.77 28.71 -22.06
N ARG A 404 -27.83 28.82 -23.39
CA ARG A 404 -28.11 27.71 -24.29
C ARG A 404 -26.81 26.99 -24.64
N LEU A 405 -26.86 25.67 -24.58
CA LEU A 405 -25.70 24.79 -24.75
C LEU A 405 -25.66 24.25 -26.18
N PHE A 406 -24.46 24.26 -26.78
CA PHE A 406 -24.19 23.67 -28.08
C PHE A 406 -22.90 22.83 -28.03
N GLY A 407 -23.02 21.57 -28.45
CA GLY A 407 -21.89 20.69 -28.66
C GLY A 407 -21.33 20.76 -30.09
N PRO A 408 -20.45 19.82 -30.47
CA PRO A 408 -19.92 19.71 -31.82
C PRO A 408 -21.01 19.72 -32.91
N LYS A 409 -20.72 20.37 -34.04
CA LYS A 409 -21.65 20.58 -35.17
C LYS A 409 -22.94 21.33 -34.79
N ASP A 410 -22.85 22.24 -33.83
CA ASP A 410 -23.96 23.07 -33.31
C ASP A 410 -25.18 22.26 -32.84
N ARG A 411 -24.96 21.02 -32.39
CA ARG A 411 -26.00 20.21 -31.75
C ARG A 411 -26.38 20.83 -30.41
N SER A 412 -27.62 21.29 -30.29
CA SER A 412 -28.10 21.83 -29.01
C SER A 412 -28.17 20.73 -27.93
N TRP A 413 -27.69 21.07 -26.73
CA TRP A 413 -27.75 20.26 -25.52
C TRP A 413 -28.64 20.89 -24.43
N GLY A 414 -29.62 21.69 -24.86
CA GLY A 414 -30.60 22.35 -23.99
C GLY A 414 -30.10 23.67 -23.41
N ILE A 415 -30.51 23.96 -22.17
CA ILE A 415 -30.18 25.18 -21.42
C ILE A 415 -29.52 24.79 -20.11
N LEU A 416 -28.54 25.56 -19.64
CA LEU A 416 -28.04 25.51 -18.26
C LEU A 416 -28.49 26.78 -17.53
N ARG A 417 -28.97 26.64 -16.29
CA ARG A 417 -29.45 27.73 -15.43
C ARG A 417 -28.61 27.87 -14.17
N ALA A 418 -28.72 28.99 -13.47
CA ALA A 418 -28.30 29.10 -12.08
C ALA A 418 -28.82 27.91 -11.24
N GLY A 419 -27.99 27.37 -10.35
CA GLY A 419 -28.34 26.24 -9.49
C GLY A 419 -28.34 24.85 -10.15
N GLU A 420 -28.19 24.76 -11.47
CA GLU A 420 -27.98 23.50 -12.20
C GLU A 420 -26.47 23.17 -12.37
N SER A 421 -26.12 21.88 -12.38
CA SER A 421 -24.74 21.39 -12.53
C SER A 421 -24.62 20.22 -13.51
N MET A 422 -23.44 20.05 -14.11
CA MET A 422 -23.12 18.91 -14.98
C MET A 422 -21.63 18.52 -14.96
N VAL A 423 -21.35 17.28 -15.36
CA VAL A 423 -20.00 16.83 -15.74
C VAL A 423 -19.88 16.83 -17.27
N LEU A 424 -18.78 17.36 -17.79
CA LEU A 424 -18.36 17.17 -19.17
C LEU A 424 -17.37 15.98 -19.21
N PRO A 425 -17.72 14.86 -19.89
CA PRO A 425 -16.78 13.78 -20.16
C PRO A 425 -15.54 14.26 -20.92
N ALA A 426 -14.40 13.59 -20.74
CA ALA A 426 -13.13 13.93 -21.38
C ALA A 426 -13.18 13.88 -22.93
N GLY A 427 -14.11 13.10 -23.51
CA GLY A 427 -14.34 13.08 -24.96
C GLY A 427 -15.13 14.28 -25.50
N VAL A 428 -15.68 15.15 -24.64
CA VAL A 428 -16.36 16.39 -25.03
C VAL A 428 -15.31 17.49 -25.25
N GLY A 429 -14.66 17.51 -26.41
CA GLY A 429 -13.62 18.49 -26.78
C GLY A 429 -14.08 19.97 -26.89
N GLY A 430 -15.18 20.35 -26.28
CA GLY A 430 -15.68 21.72 -26.17
C GLY A 430 -17.20 21.82 -26.06
N LEU A 431 -17.68 22.73 -25.21
CA LEU A 431 -19.08 23.12 -25.08
C LEU A 431 -19.20 24.63 -25.29
N ARG A 432 -20.06 25.07 -26.20
CA ARG A 432 -20.37 26.49 -26.46
C ARG A 432 -21.62 26.92 -25.68
N LEU A 433 -21.52 28.04 -24.97
CA LEU A 433 -22.59 28.66 -24.18
C LEU A 433 -23.00 30.00 -24.81
N ASP A 434 -24.26 30.11 -25.20
CA ASP A 434 -24.88 31.37 -25.65
C ASP A 434 -25.79 31.92 -24.56
N ALA A 435 -25.57 33.17 -24.13
CA ALA A 435 -26.42 33.81 -23.12
C ALA A 435 -27.91 33.80 -23.51
N GLN A 436 -28.78 33.44 -22.56
CA GLN A 436 -30.22 33.72 -22.64
C GLN A 436 -30.60 34.94 -21.78
N THR A 437 -29.77 35.29 -20.80
CA THR A 437 -29.90 36.49 -19.95
C THR A 437 -28.59 37.29 -19.93
N PRO A 438 -28.62 38.63 -19.76
CA PRO A 438 -27.43 39.48 -19.94
C PRO A 438 -26.41 39.40 -18.79
N ASP A 439 -26.81 38.85 -17.66
CA ASP A 439 -26.02 38.64 -16.44
C ASP A 439 -25.24 37.31 -16.43
N ALA A 440 -25.61 36.36 -17.30
CA ALA A 440 -25.30 34.94 -17.19
C ALA A 440 -23.84 34.61 -16.83
N GLU A 441 -23.64 33.78 -15.80
CA GLU A 441 -22.32 33.37 -15.31
C GLU A 441 -22.34 31.90 -14.91
N PHE A 442 -21.28 31.18 -15.29
CA PHE A 442 -21.06 29.77 -14.97
C PHE A 442 -19.63 29.60 -14.48
N VAL A 443 -19.40 28.68 -13.56
CA VAL A 443 -18.05 28.27 -13.14
C VAL A 443 -17.76 26.91 -13.76
N GLN A 444 -16.67 26.83 -14.52
CA GLN A 444 -16.04 25.57 -14.88
C GLN A 444 -14.94 25.28 -13.85
N VAL A 445 -14.99 24.10 -13.22
CA VAL A 445 -13.86 23.57 -12.46
C VAL A 445 -13.21 22.44 -13.24
N THR A 446 -11.93 22.62 -13.58
CA THR A 446 -11.06 21.61 -14.18
C THR A 446 -10.17 21.05 -13.08
N ILE A 447 -10.05 19.73 -13.02
CA ILE A 447 -9.08 19.05 -12.16
C ILE A 447 -7.84 18.81 -13.03
N PRO A 448 -6.67 19.41 -12.74
CA PRO A 448 -5.44 19.07 -13.44
C PRO A 448 -5.15 17.57 -13.32
N LEU A 449 -4.52 16.97 -14.31
CA LEU A 449 -3.70 15.81 -14.02
C LEU A 449 -2.57 16.25 -13.07
N PRO A 450 -2.02 15.36 -12.22
CA PRO A 450 -0.66 15.59 -11.76
C PRO A 450 0.22 15.80 -13.01
N PRO A 451 1.18 16.76 -12.99
CA PRO A 451 2.13 16.87 -14.10
C PRO A 451 2.80 15.51 -14.27
N PRO A 452 3.17 15.11 -15.50
CA PRO A 452 3.86 13.86 -15.73
C PRO A 452 5.11 13.85 -14.86
N VAL A 453 5.09 13.02 -13.82
CA VAL A 453 6.28 12.65 -13.07
C VAL A 453 7.17 11.97 -14.09
N GLU A 454 8.37 12.51 -14.34
CA GLU A 454 9.37 11.80 -15.14
C GLU A 454 9.54 10.43 -14.48
N ALA A 455 9.29 9.35 -15.24
CA ALA A 455 8.86 8.06 -14.68
C ALA A 455 9.94 7.31 -13.86
N GLU A 456 10.25 7.84 -12.68
CA GLU A 456 10.27 7.10 -11.43
C GLU A 456 8.83 6.65 -11.15
N LEU A 457 8.65 5.36 -10.89
CA LEU A 457 7.35 4.82 -10.57
C LEU A 457 6.95 5.32 -9.18
N LEU A 458 5.68 5.66 -8.99
CA LEU A 458 5.06 5.62 -7.66
C LEU A 458 4.91 4.15 -7.25
N GLU A 459 6.05 3.54 -6.93
CA GLU A 459 6.09 2.43 -6.00
C GLU A 459 5.66 2.96 -4.63
N ASP A 460 4.76 2.23 -3.98
CA ASP A 460 4.49 2.44 -2.57
C ASP A 460 5.80 2.36 -1.78
N PRO A 461 5.98 3.09 -0.67
CA PRO A 461 7.20 3.02 0.13
C PRO A 461 7.58 1.56 0.37
N PRO A 462 8.78 1.07 -0.02
CA PRO A 462 9.02 -0.37 -0.12
C PRO A 462 8.73 -1.14 1.17
N ILE A 463 8.91 -0.51 2.34
CA ILE A 463 8.50 -1.04 3.65
C ILE A 463 6.99 -1.34 3.77
N GLU A 464 6.11 -0.52 3.21
CA GLU A 464 4.67 -0.75 3.15
C GLU A 464 4.30 -1.84 2.15
N ALA A 465 4.91 -1.82 0.95
CA ALA A 465 4.69 -2.86 -0.04
C ALA A 465 5.11 -4.24 0.47
N LYS A 466 6.27 -4.32 1.15
CA LYS A 466 6.75 -5.53 1.82
C LYS A 466 5.78 -6.02 2.92
N ARG A 467 5.15 -5.10 3.67
CA ARG A 467 4.10 -5.42 4.67
C ARG A 467 2.79 -5.90 4.02
N ASP A 468 2.32 -5.25 2.97
CA ASP A 468 1.12 -5.64 2.21
C ASP A 468 1.29 -7.03 1.57
N ASN A 469 2.44 -7.28 0.94
CA ASN A 469 2.80 -8.57 0.39
C ASN A 469 2.86 -9.67 1.48
N LEU A 470 3.40 -9.36 2.67
CA LEU A 470 3.41 -10.28 3.81
C LEU A 470 1.99 -10.55 4.36
N GLY A 471 1.12 -9.55 4.39
CA GLY A 471 -0.29 -9.69 4.75
C GLY A 471 -1.05 -10.59 3.78
N HIS A 472 -0.95 -10.31 2.47
CA HIS A 472 -1.54 -11.13 1.42
C HIS A 472 -1.01 -12.58 1.42
N MET A 473 0.27 -12.79 1.71
CA MET A 473 0.85 -14.13 1.85
C MET A 473 0.26 -14.91 3.04
N ARG A 474 0.00 -14.26 4.18
CA ARG A 474 -0.70 -14.88 5.32
C ARG A 474 -2.14 -15.21 4.95
N GLY A 475 -2.88 -14.25 4.38
CA GLY A 475 -4.26 -14.45 3.91
C GLY A 475 -4.42 -15.57 2.88
N LEU A 476 -3.46 -15.76 1.96
CA LEU A 476 -3.48 -16.89 1.01
C LEU A 476 -3.39 -18.27 1.69
N VAL A 477 -2.71 -18.39 2.83
CA VAL A 477 -2.69 -19.62 3.63
C VAL A 477 -4.00 -19.77 4.40
N GLU A 478 -4.41 -18.71 5.11
CA GLU A 478 -5.61 -18.68 5.96
C GLU A 478 -6.91 -18.95 5.19
N GLU A 479 -7.06 -18.40 3.98
CA GLU A 479 -8.21 -18.61 3.10
C GLU A 479 -8.15 -19.92 2.30
N SER A 480 -7.14 -20.79 2.52
CA SER A 480 -6.87 -21.97 1.69
C SER A 480 -6.82 -21.63 0.19
N ARG A 481 -6.03 -20.62 -0.19
CA ARG A 481 -5.87 -20.13 -1.57
C ARG A 481 -4.45 -20.26 -2.13
N GLY A 482 -3.47 -20.64 -1.31
CA GLY A 482 -2.13 -21.01 -1.78
C GLY A 482 -2.11 -22.33 -2.59
N PRO A 483 -0.89 -22.75 -3.02
CA PRO A 483 -0.72 -23.74 -4.08
C PRO A 483 -1.27 -25.13 -3.72
N THR A 484 -2.01 -25.72 -4.66
CA THR A 484 -2.58 -27.08 -4.53
C THR A 484 -1.57 -28.18 -4.85
N GLN A 485 -0.50 -27.87 -5.58
CA GLN A 485 0.56 -28.82 -5.95
C GLN A 485 1.94 -28.17 -5.76
N VAL A 486 2.85 -28.90 -5.10
CA VAL A 486 4.24 -28.50 -4.81
C VAL A 486 5.22 -29.57 -5.27
N LEU A 487 6.16 -29.17 -6.14
CA LEU A 487 7.17 -30.03 -6.76
C LEU A 487 8.57 -29.72 -6.19
N ALA A 488 9.09 -30.52 -5.27
CA ALA A 488 10.46 -30.41 -4.79
C ALA A 488 11.39 -31.36 -5.57
N ILE A 489 12.58 -30.89 -5.96
CA ILE A 489 13.69 -31.78 -6.32
C ILE A 489 14.65 -31.84 -5.13
N VAL A 490 15.17 -33.03 -4.84
CA VAL A 490 16.06 -33.32 -3.72
C VAL A 490 17.20 -34.26 -4.15
N ASN A 491 18.24 -34.44 -3.35
CA ASN A 491 19.27 -35.46 -3.64
C ASN A 491 18.71 -36.86 -3.34
N GLY A 492 19.25 -37.91 -3.98
CA GLY A 492 18.92 -39.30 -3.65
C GLY A 492 19.03 -39.62 -2.15
N GLY A 493 17.98 -40.24 -1.60
CA GLY A 493 17.84 -40.56 -0.17
C GLY A 493 17.39 -39.40 0.74
N ASP A 494 16.91 -38.27 0.19
CA ASP A 494 16.37 -37.16 0.99
C ASP A 494 14.83 -37.00 0.84
N GLY A 495 14.22 -37.71 -0.10
CA GLY A 495 12.82 -37.56 -0.51
C GLY A 495 11.80 -37.83 0.59
N PRO A 496 11.87 -38.95 1.33
CA PRO A 496 10.94 -39.25 2.41
C PRO A 496 10.95 -38.20 3.51
N GLN A 497 12.13 -37.77 3.96
CA GLN A 497 12.27 -36.79 5.04
C GLN A 497 11.77 -35.40 4.63
N LEU A 498 12.14 -34.93 3.43
CA LEU A 498 11.69 -33.63 2.93
C LEU A 498 10.19 -33.64 2.57
N CYS A 499 9.64 -34.75 2.08
CA CYS A 499 8.19 -34.93 1.95
C CYS A 499 7.45 -34.82 3.28
N ALA A 500 7.95 -35.47 4.34
CA ALA A 500 7.35 -35.39 5.67
C ALA A 500 7.36 -33.94 6.17
N ARG A 501 8.54 -33.32 6.23
CA ARG A 501 8.74 -31.94 6.71
C ARG A 501 7.87 -30.91 5.98
N LEU A 502 7.68 -31.05 4.66
CA LEU A 502 6.81 -30.15 3.90
C LEU A 502 5.32 -30.39 4.17
N ARG A 503 4.90 -31.64 4.44
CA ARG A 503 3.50 -31.97 4.80
C ARG A 503 3.18 -31.50 6.22
N ASP A 504 4.10 -31.73 7.15
CA ASP A 504 4.00 -31.31 8.55
C ASP A 504 3.84 -29.78 8.71
N LEU A 505 4.26 -29.01 7.70
CA LEU A 505 4.15 -27.54 7.65
C LEU A 505 3.09 -27.01 6.67
N ALA A 506 2.40 -27.87 5.91
CA ALA A 506 1.54 -27.43 4.80
C ALA A 506 0.39 -26.49 5.23
N SER A 507 -0.17 -26.72 6.42
CA SER A 507 -1.20 -25.88 7.04
C SER A 507 -0.69 -24.56 7.64
N ALA A 508 0.62 -24.34 7.65
CA ALA A 508 1.27 -23.09 8.06
C ALA A 508 1.90 -22.31 6.88
N ILE A 509 2.27 -22.98 5.77
CA ILE A 509 2.97 -22.32 4.64
C ILE A 509 2.28 -22.41 3.27
N PHE A 510 1.19 -23.17 3.10
CA PHE A 510 0.50 -23.28 1.80
C PHE A 510 -1.01 -23.02 1.88
N ARG A 511 -1.75 -23.86 2.62
CA ARG A 511 -3.22 -23.89 2.63
C ARG A 511 -3.66 -24.37 4.01
N ALA A 512 -4.50 -23.63 4.75
CA ALA A 512 -4.87 -23.97 6.12
C ALA A 512 -5.45 -25.39 6.29
N GLU A 513 -6.14 -25.89 5.26
CA GLU A 513 -6.65 -27.28 5.18
C GLU A 513 -5.57 -28.37 5.10
N GLY A 514 -4.33 -28.04 4.74
CA GLY A 514 -3.21 -28.99 4.61
C GLY A 514 -3.29 -29.92 3.39
N ASP A 515 -4.18 -29.65 2.43
CA ASP A 515 -4.49 -30.49 1.26
C ASP A 515 -3.48 -30.37 0.09
N THR A 516 -2.45 -29.54 0.22
CA THR A 516 -1.41 -29.35 -0.81
C THR A 516 -0.70 -30.68 -1.14
N GLN A 517 -0.78 -31.08 -2.40
CA GLN A 517 -0.12 -32.29 -2.92
C GLN A 517 1.38 -32.05 -3.05
N ILE A 518 2.18 -32.67 -2.18
CA ILE A 518 3.64 -32.53 -2.14
C ILE A 518 4.31 -33.77 -2.76
N TYR A 519 5.06 -33.52 -3.83
CA TYR A 519 5.89 -34.49 -4.55
C TYR A 519 7.38 -34.12 -4.41
N ALA A 520 8.21 -35.07 -3.94
CA ALA A 520 9.66 -34.95 -4.00
C ALA A 520 10.22 -35.87 -5.09
N HIS A 521 10.90 -35.28 -6.06
CA HIS A 521 11.72 -36.00 -7.02
C HIS A 521 13.14 -36.16 -6.47
N GLU A 522 13.58 -37.41 -6.27
CA GLU A 522 14.97 -37.68 -5.96
C GLU A 522 15.82 -37.67 -7.23
N GLU A 523 16.91 -36.89 -7.24
CA GLU A 523 18.01 -37.02 -8.20
C GLU A 523 19.07 -38.00 -7.64
N PRO A 524 19.06 -39.30 -8.00
CA PRO A 524 20.13 -40.24 -7.62
C PRO A 524 21.44 -39.97 -8.37
N ARG A 525 21.38 -39.19 -9.45
CA ARG A 525 22.51 -38.55 -10.13
C ARG A 525 22.08 -37.12 -10.43
N ARG A 526 22.95 -36.13 -10.18
CA ARG A 526 22.59 -34.72 -10.39
C ARG A 526 22.35 -34.41 -11.87
N ARG A 527 21.24 -33.75 -12.19
CA ARG A 527 20.78 -33.42 -13.55
C ARG A 527 20.91 -31.94 -13.88
N GLY A 528 20.75 -31.05 -12.88
CA GLY A 528 20.83 -29.60 -13.08
C GLY A 528 19.46 -28.94 -13.30
N GLN A 529 19.42 -27.61 -13.27
CA GLN A 529 18.19 -26.82 -13.05
C GLN A 529 17.04 -27.09 -14.02
N LEU A 530 17.34 -27.31 -15.30
CA LEU A 530 16.33 -27.61 -16.32
C LEU A 530 16.08 -29.13 -16.42
N LEU A 531 17.12 -29.95 -16.59
CA LEU A 531 16.94 -31.38 -16.80
C LEU A 531 16.28 -32.07 -15.61
N GLY A 532 16.63 -31.66 -14.38
CA GLY A 532 15.98 -32.13 -13.15
C GLY A 532 14.49 -31.79 -13.11
N LEU A 533 14.10 -30.57 -13.51
CA LEU A 533 12.69 -30.19 -13.61
C LEU A 533 11.95 -31.06 -14.64
N LEU A 534 12.55 -31.32 -15.80
CA LEU A 534 11.93 -32.14 -16.84
C LEU A 534 11.78 -33.62 -16.41
N ASP A 535 12.75 -34.16 -15.68
CA ASP A 535 12.67 -35.50 -15.10
C ASP A 535 11.67 -35.59 -13.94
N ALA A 536 11.60 -34.57 -13.08
CA ALA A 536 10.61 -34.45 -12.01
C ALA A 536 9.18 -34.38 -12.55
N LEU A 537 8.95 -33.60 -13.62
CA LEU A 537 7.67 -33.52 -14.32
C LEU A 537 7.32 -34.84 -15.01
N ARG A 538 8.31 -35.56 -15.58
CA ARG A 538 8.08 -36.91 -16.14
C ARG A 538 7.64 -37.88 -15.04
N GLY A 539 8.39 -37.97 -13.93
CA GLY A 539 8.09 -38.85 -12.81
C GLY A 539 6.75 -38.53 -12.14
N GLN A 540 6.44 -37.24 -11.93
CA GLN A 540 5.16 -36.80 -11.37
C GLN A 540 4.00 -37.19 -12.29
N ARG A 541 4.14 -37.05 -13.61
CA ARG A 541 3.12 -37.49 -14.58
C ARG A 541 2.93 -39.01 -14.57
N GLU A 542 4.02 -39.77 -14.48
CA GLU A 542 4.00 -41.24 -14.48
C GLU A 542 3.42 -41.83 -13.18
N GLN A 543 3.60 -41.15 -12.04
CA GLN A 543 3.17 -41.64 -10.73
C GLN A 543 1.85 -41.02 -10.25
N HIS A 544 1.51 -39.80 -10.69
CA HIS A 544 0.37 -39.01 -10.19
C HIS A 544 -0.50 -38.38 -11.30
N GLY A 545 -0.27 -38.73 -12.57
CA GLY A 545 -1.13 -38.35 -13.71
C GLY A 545 -0.83 -36.99 -14.35
N GLY A 546 -0.12 -36.09 -13.68
CA GLY A 546 0.33 -34.80 -14.20
C GLY A 546 0.07 -33.63 -13.24
N LEU A 547 0.59 -32.45 -13.59
CA LEU A 547 0.24 -31.19 -12.93
C LEU A 547 -1.06 -30.63 -13.52
N ASP A 548 -1.85 -29.95 -12.69
CA ASP A 548 -3.07 -29.27 -13.10
C ASP A 548 -2.75 -28.20 -14.18
N GLN A 549 -3.23 -28.46 -15.40
CA GLN A 549 -3.03 -27.58 -16.54
C GLN A 549 -3.82 -26.26 -16.42
N GLY A 550 -4.85 -26.25 -15.55
CA GLY A 550 -5.66 -25.07 -15.24
C GLY A 550 -5.08 -24.17 -14.15
N ARG A 551 -3.88 -24.46 -13.63
CA ARG A 551 -3.24 -23.75 -12.50
C ARG A 551 -1.75 -23.43 -12.70
N VAL A 552 -1.19 -22.71 -11.73
CA VAL A 552 0.26 -22.56 -11.50
C VAL A 552 0.68 -23.47 -10.35
N ALA A 553 1.49 -24.49 -10.65
CA ALA A 553 2.16 -25.27 -9.61
C ALA A 553 3.36 -24.50 -9.05
N LEU A 554 3.66 -24.69 -7.77
CA LEU A 554 4.91 -24.20 -7.16
C LEU A 554 5.96 -25.32 -7.19
N GLY A 555 7.23 -24.99 -7.34
CA GLY A 555 8.30 -25.96 -7.16
C GLY A 555 9.62 -25.34 -6.73
N ILE A 556 10.52 -26.18 -6.20
CA ILE A 556 11.83 -25.78 -5.68
C ILE A 556 12.92 -26.81 -6.00
N MET A 557 14.13 -26.32 -6.28
CA MET A 557 15.33 -27.15 -6.42
C MET A 557 16.18 -27.09 -5.14
N LEU A 558 16.21 -28.19 -4.38
CA LEU A 558 17.03 -28.37 -3.18
C LEU A 558 18.38 -29.13 -3.36
N PRO A 559 18.69 -29.90 -4.44
CA PRO A 559 19.96 -30.62 -4.51
C PRO A 559 21.17 -29.71 -4.73
N GLY A 560 22.29 -30.06 -4.07
CA GLY A 560 23.55 -29.35 -4.19
C GLY A 560 24.46 -29.58 -2.99
N LYS A 561 25.78 -29.62 -3.22
CA LYS A 561 26.76 -29.87 -2.14
C LYS A 561 26.88 -28.75 -1.09
N GLY A 562 26.28 -27.57 -1.33
CA GLY A 562 26.27 -26.43 -0.41
C GLY A 562 27.64 -25.96 0.11
N THR A 563 28.71 -26.16 -0.67
CA THR A 563 30.12 -26.06 -0.24
C THR A 563 30.51 -24.68 0.28
N ARG A 564 29.94 -23.61 -0.29
CA ARG A 564 30.15 -22.20 0.14
C ARG A 564 29.59 -21.87 1.52
N SER A 565 28.75 -22.74 2.09
CA SER A 565 28.20 -22.61 3.45
C SER A 565 28.74 -23.70 4.39
N SER A 566 29.79 -24.44 4.02
CA SER A 566 30.50 -25.32 4.96
C SER A 566 31.18 -24.51 6.06
N PRO A 567 31.14 -24.95 7.34
CA PRO A 567 30.69 -26.26 7.83
C PRO A 567 29.17 -26.44 8.05
N LEU A 568 28.33 -25.39 7.90
CA LEU A 568 26.89 -25.45 8.19
C LEU A 568 26.18 -26.55 7.38
N THR A 569 26.52 -26.70 6.09
CA THR A 569 25.93 -27.72 5.22
C THR A 569 26.19 -29.16 5.72
N GLN A 570 27.34 -29.42 6.36
CA GLN A 570 27.67 -30.72 6.95
C GLN A 570 26.89 -30.96 8.25
N ARG A 571 26.66 -29.92 9.07
CA ARG A 571 25.73 -29.99 10.22
C ARG A 571 24.31 -30.34 9.77
N LEU A 572 23.91 -29.91 8.58
CA LEU A 572 22.58 -30.11 7.98
C LEU A 572 22.49 -31.35 7.07
N HIS A 573 23.31 -32.39 7.31
CA HIS A 573 23.27 -33.68 6.58
C HIS A 573 23.43 -33.56 5.05
N GLY A 574 24.15 -32.53 4.61
CA GLY A 574 24.36 -32.18 3.21
C GLY A 574 23.25 -31.36 2.56
N ILE A 575 22.23 -30.92 3.32
CA ILE A 575 21.03 -30.23 2.81
C ILE A 575 21.04 -28.77 3.29
N LYS A 576 21.84 -27.91 2.63
CA LYS A 576 21.98 -26.47 2.95
C LYS A 576 20.63 -25.74 3.20
N PRO A 577 19.56 -25.99 2.42
CA PRO A 577 18.26 -25.33 2.64
C PRO A 577 17.56 -25.61 3.99
N LEU A 578 18.05 -26.55 4.80
CA LEU A 578 17.54 -26.78 6.17
C LEU A 578 18.11 -25.81 7.21
N PHE A 579 18.92 -24.83 6.81
CA PHE A 579 19.41 -23.80 7.73
C PHE A 579 18.24 -22.93 8.27
N PRO A 580 18.09 -22.78 9.59
CA PRO A 580 17.02 -21.96 10.18
C PRO A 580 17.08 -20.50 9.76
N MET A 581 15.91 -19.91 9.50
CA MET A 581 15.73 -18.54 9.07
C MET A 581 15.01 -17.70 10.13
N PRO A 582 15.25 -16.38 10.19
CA PRO A 582 14.49 -15.44 11.04
C PRO A 582 13.11 -15.14 10.43
N VAL A 583 12.39 -16.19 10.03
CA VAL A 583 11.11 -16.12 9.35
C VAL A 583 10.13 -17.01 10.09
N ARG A 584 9.02 -16.43 10.54
CA ARG A 584 8.03 -17.09 11.39
C ARG A 584 6.67 -17.08 10.72
N ALA A 585 6.23 -18.26 10.27
CA ALA A 585 4.89 -18.45 9.74
C ALA A 585 3.87 -18.35 10.89
N GLN A 586 2.68 -17.84 10.56
CA GLN A 586 1.47 -17.89 11.40
C GLN A 586 0.43 -18.65 10.57
N GLY A 587 -0.23 -19.65 11.14
CA GLY A 587 -1.19 -20.48 10.41
C GLY A 587 -1.80 -21.58 11.28
N GLY A 588 -2.26 -22.68 10.68
CA GLY A 588 -3.03 -23.73 11.36
C GLY A 588 -2.29 -24.49 12.48
N LEU A 589 -0.98 -24.28 12.64
CA LEU A 589 -0.12 -24.85 13.68
C LEU A 589 0.28 -23.84 14.75
N GLY A 590 -0.22 -22.60 14.68
CA GLY A 590 0.31 -21.46 15.43
C GLY A 590 1.61 -20.91 14.84
N PRO A 591 2.46 -20.25 15.65
CA PRO A 591 3.66 -19.56 15.18
C PRO A 591 4.86 -20.51 15.03
N VAL A 592 5.30 -20.78 13.80
CA VAL A 592 6.35 -21.77 13.49
C VAL A 592 7.57 -21.13 12.81
N TRP A 593 8.78 -21.45 13.29
CA TRP A 593 10.05 -21.05 12.67
C TRP A 593 10.35 -21.85 11.41
N LEU A 594 10.71 -21.15 10.33
CA LEU A 594 11.02 -21.76 9.03
C LEU A 594 12.53 -21.92 8.80
N ASP A 595 12.88 -22.75 7.83
CA ASP A 595 14.22 -22.87 7.24
C ASP A 595 14.28 -22.24 5.84
N GLY A 596 15.46 -22.22 5.22
CA GLY A 596 15.65 -21.69 3.87
C GLY A 596 14.68 -22.29 2.85
N ALA A 597 14.49 -23.61 2.82
CA ALA A 597 13.57 -24.29 1.88
C ALA A 597 12.11 -23.87 2.08
N THR A 598 11.65 -23.87 3.34
CA THR A 598 10.24 -23.64 3.70
C THR A 598 9.87 -22.16 3.67
N ALA A 599 10.76 -21.26 4.11
CA ALA A 599 10.57 -19.82 3.98
C ALA A 599 10.62 -19.37 2.50
N SER A 600 11.50 -19.97 1.70
CA SER A 600 11.54 -19.80 0.24
C SER A 600 10.26 -20.30 -0.43
N LEU A 601 9.74 -21.47 -0.06
CA LEU A 601 8.47 -21.97 -0.60
C LEU A 601 7.28 -21.08 -0.18
N TRP A 602 7.26 -20.62 1.09
CA TRP A 602 6.23 -19.72 1.61
C TRP A 602 6.19 -18.40 0.84
N SER A 603 7.35 -17.73 0.70
CA SER A 603 7.47 -16.45 -0.02
C SER A 603 7.03 -16.53 -1.50
N TRP A 604 7.16 -17.69 -2.15
CA TRP A 604 6.69 -17.88 -3.52
C TRP A 604 5.21 -18.29 -3.65
N THR A 605 4.47 -18.49 -2.55
CA THR A 605 3.01 -18.71 -2.63
C THR A 605 2.27 -17.51 -3.24
N LEU A 606 2.63 -16.29 -2.81
CA LEU A 606 2.10 -15.05 -3.37
C LEU A 606 2.53 -14.86 -4.84
N ILE A 607 3.72 -15.32 -5.22
CA ILE A 607 4.17 -15.30 -6.63
C ILE A 607 3.33 -16.26 -7.47
N ALA A 608 3.15 -17.50 -7.04
CA ALA A 608 2.31 -18.47 -7.75
C ALA A 608 0.84 -18.00 -7.88
N ALA A 609 0.27 -17.46 -6.80
CA ALA A 609 -1.08 -16.90 -6.81
C ALA A 609 -1.22 -15.65 -7.69
N THR A 610 -0.19 -14.79 -7.73
CA THR A 610 -0.16 -13.61 -8.62
C THR A 610 -0.08 -14.06 -10.07
N LEU A 611 0.82 -14.98 -10.43
CA LEU A 611 0.89 -15.56 -11.78
C LEU A 611 -0.44 -16.19 -12.21
N GLU A 612 -1.09 -16.97 -11.34
CA GLU A 612 -2.39 -17.60 -11.64
C GLU A 612 -3.50 -16.56 -11.86
N ARG A 613 -3.50 -15.46 -11.09
CA ARG A 613 -4.40 -14.30 -11.23
C ARG A 613 -4.21 -13.58 -12.56
N GLN A 614 -2.96 -13.38 -12.99
CA GLN A 614 -2.59 -12.77 -14.28
C GLN A 614 -2.76 -13.72 -15.49
N GLY A 615 -3.40 -14.87 -15.32
CA GLY A 615 -3.69 -15.81 -16.40
C GLY A 615 -2.57 -16.79 -16.78
N PHE A 616 -1.36 -16.68 -16.20
CA PHE A 616 -0.25 -17.60 -16.49
C PHE A 616 -0.57 -19.04 -16.05
N ARG A 617 -0.12 -20.05 -16.79
CA ARG A 617 -0.35 -21.49 -16.49
C ARG A 617 0.91 -22.32 -16.73
N GLY A 618 1.42 -22.95 -15.67
CA GLY A 618 2.74 -23.59 -15.69
C GLY A 618 3.29 -23.89 -14.30
N VAL A 619 4.61 -23.74 -14.14
CA VAL A 619 5.33 -23.93 -12.87
C VAL A 619 6.08 -22.65 -12.50
N ALA A 620 5.82 -22.12 -11.30
CA ALA A 620 6.67 -21.14 -10.64
C ALA A 620 7.86 -21.89 -10.01
N TRP A 621 9.07 -21.66 -10.51
CA TRP A 621 10.20 -22.59 -10.32
C TRP A 621 11.34 -21.96 -9.52
N LYS A 622 11.34 -22.19 -8.20
CA LYS A 622 12.37 -21.68 -7.30
C LYS A 622 13.71 -22.37 -7.51
N TRP A 623 14.69 -21.58 -7.95
CA TRP A 623 16.10 -21.89 -7.83
C TRP A 623 16.59 -21.41 -6.47
N GLY A 624 17.12 -22.35 -5.67
CA GLY A 624 17.70 -22.06 -4.35
C GLY A 624 16.70 -21.82 -3.23
N ASP A 625 17.25 -21.37 -2.10
CA ASP A 625 16.66 -21.32 -0.76
C ASP A 625 16.66 -19.90 -0.17
N GLU A 626 16.73 -18.90 -1.04
CA GLU A 626 16.72 -17.47 -0.72
C GLU A 626 15.28 -16.97 -0.57
N VAL A 627 14.96 -16.29 0.54
CA VAL A 627 13.64 -15.68 0.79
C VAL A 627 13.58 -14.31 0.10
N GLN A 628 12.54 -14.03 -0.69
CA GLN A 628 12.38 -12.74 -1.37
C GLN A 628 10.96 -12.21 -1.23
N ILE A 629 10.82 -10.91 -0.93
CA ILE A 629 9.53 -10.23 -0.87
C ILE A 629 9.67 -8.89 -1.60
N ALA A 630 8.80 -8.67 -2.60
CA ALA A 630 8.82 -7.48 -3.44
C ALA A 630 8.64 -6.18 -2.62
N GLY A 631 9.38 -5.14 -3.02
CA GLY A 631 9.20 -3.76 -2.56
C GLY A 631 8.12 -3.00 -3.32
N ARG A 632 7.40 -3.68 -4.22
CA ARG A 632 6.18 -3.20 -4.88
C ARG A 632 4.99 -4.10 -4.50
N ARG A 633 3.80 -3.52 -4.27
CA ARG A 633 2.58 -4.27 -3.93
C ARG A 633 2.17 -5.19 -5.09
N LEU A 634 2.30 -6.51 -4.90
CA LEU A 634 1.95 -7.53 -5.91
C LEU A 634 0.43 -7.67 -6.08
N SER A 635 -0.34 -7.14 -5.12
CA SER A 635 -1.79 -6.93 -5.18
C SER A 635 -2.19 -5.94 -6.28
N ALA A 636 -1.44 -4.83 -6.41
CA ALA A 636 -1.69 -3.74 -7.37
C ALA A 636 -1.09 -3.96 -8.78
N ILE A 637 -0.45 -5.11 -9.02
CA ILE A 637 0.08 -5.47 -10.33
C ILE A 637 -1.04 -5.97 -11.27
N ASP A 638 -0.97 -5.54 -12.53
CA ASP A 638 -1.82 -5.96 -13.65
C ASP A 638 -0.93 -6.25 -14.86
N TYR A 639 -0.87 -7.51 -15.32
CA TYR A 639 -0.14 -7.95 -16.51
C TYR A 639 -0.99 -9.01 -17.21
N ASP A 640 -1.10 -8.98 -18.55
CA ASP A 640 -1.59 -10.15 -19.28
C ASP A 640 -0.47 -11.18 -19.47
N LEU A 641 -0.49 -12.22 -18.63
CA LEU A 641 0.43 -13.36 -18.70
C LEU A 641 -0.22 -14.62 -19.32
N SER A 642 -1.40 -14.52 -19.92
CA SER A 642 -2.15 -15.67 -20.45
C SER A 642 -1.42 -16.37 -21.61
N ASP A 643 -0.89 -15.58 -22.55
CA ASP A 643 -0.09 -16.07 -23.69
C ASP A 643 1.43 -15.90 -23.49
N VAL A 644 1.91 -15.83 -22.25
CA VAL A 644 3.35 -15.75 -21.92
C VAL A 644 3.95 -17.15 -21.78
N ASP A 645 5.15 -17.36 -22.33
CA ASP A 645 5.79 -18.67 -22.39
C ASP A 645 6.73 -18.94 -21.20
N ALA A 646 7.40 -17.89 -20.71
CA ALA A 646 8.21 -17.92 -19.49
C ALA A 646 8.19 -16.53 -18.81
N VAL A 647 8.44 -16.51 -17.49
CA VAL A 647 8.52 -15.26 -16.70
C VAL A 647 9.88 -15.19 -16.01
N ARG A 648 10.50 -14.01 -16.03
CA ARG A 648 11.62 -13.63 -15.16
C ARG A 648 11.15 -12.61 -14.14
N PHE A 649 11.91 -12.46 -13.06
CA PHE A 649 11.62 -11.50 -12.00
C PHE A 649 12.83 -10.60 -11.83
N GLY A 650 12.59 -9.30 -11.73
CA GLY A 650 13.63 -8.30 -11.65
C GLY A 650 13.29 -7.23 -10.63
N ALA A 651 14.32 -6.63 -10.03
CA ALA A 651 14.18 -5.56 -9.04
C ALA A 651 14.99 -4.32 -9.44
N ARG A 652 14.54 -3.15 -8.97
CA ARG A 652 15.19 -1.85 -9.20
C ARG A 652 16.24 -1.63 -8.11
N MET A 653 17.48 -1.99 -8.41
CA MET A 653 18.60 -1.94 -7.46
C MET A 653 19.78 -1.18 -8.06
N GLU A 654 20.56 -0.47 -7.23
CA GLU A 654 21.82 0.13 -7.71
C GLU A 654 22.79 -0.97 -8.14
N LEU A 655 23.34 -0.86 -9.36
CA LEU A 655 24.30 -1.82 -9.87
C LEU A 655 25.66 -1.64 -9.18
N SER A 656 25.87 -2.33 -8.06
CA SER A 656 27.15 -2.39 -7.33
C SER A 656 28.12 -3.41 -7.96
N GLU A 657 29.39 -3.40 -7.51
CA GLU A 657 30.40 -4.40 -7.93
C GLU A 657 30.09 -5.83 -7.47
N ASP A 658 29.30 -5.99 -6.41
CA ASP A 658 28.85 -7.29 -5.91
C ASP A 658 27.67 -7.81 -6.75
N ILE A 659 26.68 -6.95 -6.97
CA ILE A 659 25.50 -7.28 -7.78
C ILE A 659 25.91 -7.58 -9.23
N ALA A 660 26.77 -6.76 -9.84
CA ALA A 660 27.25 -6.97 -11.20
C ALA A 660 27.94 -8.33 -11.38
N ARG A 661 28.75 -8.76 -10.40
CA ARG A 661 29.47 -10.04 -10.44
C ARG A 661 28.60 -11.25 -10.10
N ASN A 662 27.58 -11.10 -9.25
CA ASN A 662 26.82 -12.24 -8.73
C ASN A 662 25.43 -12.46 -9.36
N LYS A 663 24.78 -11.42 -9.90
CA LYS A 663 23.41 -11.47 -10.42
C LYS A 663 23.35 -10.99 -11.89
N GLU A 664 22.43 -11.56 -12.68
CA GLU A 664 22.23 -11.17 -14.08
C GLU A 664 21.50 -9.82 -14.19
N LEU A 665 21.59 -9.18 -15.36
CA LEU A 665 20.79 -7.99 -15.66
C LEU A 665 19.73 -8.30 -16.72
N LEU A 666 18.51 -7.86 -16.47
CA LEU A 666 17.40 -7.88 -17.44
C LEU A 666 17.28 -6.50 -18.07
N LEU A 667 17.36 -6.42 -19.41
CA LEU A 667 16.93 -5.25 -20.17
C LEU A 667 15.51 -5.50 -20.67
N VAL A 668 14.59 -4.63 -20.25
CA VAL A 668 13.14 -4.82 -20.36
C VAL A 668 12.55 -3.70 -21.21
N ASP A 669 11.63 -4.05 -22.11
CA ASP A 669 10.82 -3.09 -22.84
C ASP A 669 9.76 -2.48 -21.88
N PRO A 670 9.75 -1.16 -21.68
CA PRO A 670 8.86 -0.53 -20.69
C PRO A 670 7.41 -0.34 -21.18
N GLU A 671 7.12 -0.55 -22.46
CA GLU A 671 5.76 -0.47 -23.01
C GLU A 671 5.05 -1.83 -22.91
N THR A 672 5.79 -2.93 -23.02
CA THR A 672 5.26 -4.31 -23.03
C THR A 672 5.57 -5.13 -21.78
N GLY A 673 6.58 -4.74 -21.00
CA GLY A 673 7.09 -5.53 -19.87
C GLY A 673 7.88 -6.78 -20.28
N GLU A 674 8.26 -6.92 -21.55
CA GLU A 674 8.95 -8.11 -22.08
C GLU A 674 10.47 -7.99 -22.04
N LEU A 675 11.15 -9.13 -21.84
CA LEU A 675 12.60 -9.25 -21.80
C LEU A 675 13.20 -9.12 -23.20
N VAL A 676 13.86 -7.99 -23.47
CA VAL A 676 14.58 -7.76 -24.73
C VAL A 676 15.89 -8.56 -24.75
N VAL A 677 16.65 -8.52 -23.65
CA VAL A 677 17.87 -9.32 -23.50
C VAL A 677 18.24 -9.52 -22.03
N GLN A 678 18.76 -10.69 -21.69
CA GLN A 678 19.45 -10.94 -20.43
C GLN A 678 20.97 -10.85 -20.64
N LEU A 679 21.68 -10.20 -19.73
CA LEU A 679 23.15 -10.08 -19.76
C LEU A 679 23.77 -10.86 -18.59
N ARG A 680 24.72 -11.78 -18.88
CA ARG A 680 25.47 -12.49 -17.83
C ARG A 680 26.18 -11.53 -16.87
N ARG A 681 26.12 -11.85 -15.57
CA ARG A 681 26.95 -11.28 -14.50
C ARG A 681 28.44 -11.27 -14.85
N ARG A 682 29.15 -10.19 -14.52
CA ARG A 682 30.58 -9.93 -14.82
C ARG A 682 31.07 -8.69 -14.07
N GLU A 683 32.33 -8.30 -14.24
CA GLU A 683 32.85 -7.04 -13.67
C GLU A 683 32.02 -5.83 -14.13
N ARG A 684 31.72 -4.89 -13.22
CA ARG A 684 30.73 -3.82 -13.43
C ARG A 684 31.05 -2.93 -14.64
N GLY A 685 32.34 -2.68 -14.90
CA GLY A 685 32.80 -1.91 -16.07
C GLY A 685 32.37 -2.54 -17.40
N GLU A 686 32.58 -3.85 -17.55
CA GLU A 686 32.19 -4.60 -18.75
C GLU A 686 30.67 -4.70 -18.89
N LEU A 687 29.95 -4.85 -17.78
CA LEU A 687 28.48 -4.88 -17.78
C LEU A 687 27.91 -3.52 -18.21
N LEU A 688 28.49 -2.41 -17.74
CA LEU A 688 28.15 -1.06 -18.19
C LEU A 688 28.49 -0.83 -19.67
N GLU A 689 29.53 -1.46 -20.22
CA GLU A 689 29.83 -1.43 -21.66
C GLU A 689 28.82 -2.24 -22.49
N ARG A 690 28.46 -3.45 -22.04
CA ARG A 690 27.38 -4.24 -22.65
C ARG A 690 26.06 -3.44 -22.66
N ILE A 691 25.70 -2.77 -21.55
CA ILE A 691 24.51 -1.88 -21.48
C ILE A 691 24.60 -0.72 -22.49
N ARG A 692 25.77 -0.07 -22.61
CA ARG A 692 25.98 1.01 -23.59
C ARG A 692 25.76 0.55 -25.04
N GLY A 693 26.00 -0.72 -25.35
CA GLY A 693 25.70 -1.32 -26.66
C GLY A 693 24.23 -1.27 -27.07
N TYR A 694 23.28 -1.18 -26.12
CA TYR A 694 21.84 -1.09 -26.38
C TYR A 694 21.31 0.35 -26.32
N ALA A 695 22.15 1.35 -25.99
CA ALA A 695 21.73 2.74 -25.79
C ALA A 695 21.36 3.51 -27.07
N SER A 696 21.49 2.89 -28.24
CA SER A 696 21.05 3.41 -29.56
C SER A 696 19.65 2.95 -29.98
N GLY A 697 19.01 2.08 -29.20
CA GLY A 697 17.65 1.57 -29.43
C GLY A 697 16.56 2.39 -28.70
N PRO A 698 15.34 1.83 -28.55
CA PRO A 698 14.33 2.39 -27.65
C PRO A 698 14.81 2.41 -26.20
N ARG A 699 14.16 3.20 -25.34
CA ARG A 699 14.44 3.20 -23.90
C ARG A 699 14.13 1.81 -23.33
N LEU A 700 15.14 1.17 -22.73
CA LEU A 700 14.97 -0.08 -22.00
C LEU A 700 15.15 0.16 -20.50
N ASP A 701 14.21 -0.36 -19.72
CA ASP A 701 14.32 -0.43 -18.26
C ASP A 701 15.35 -1.50 -17.86
N ARG A 702 15.96 -1.33 -16.68
CA ARG A 702 17.09 -2.16 -16.22
C ARG A 702 16.75 -2.74 -14.85
N LEU A 703 16.52 -4.05 -14.80
CA LEU A 703 16.20 -4.74 -13.57
C LEU A 703 17.30 -5.74 -13.22
N VAL A 704 17.74 -5.74 -11.97
CA VAL A 704 18.63 -6.78 -11.44
C VAL A 704 17.82 -8.05 -11.28
N HIS A 705 18.31 -9.13 -11.87
CA HIS A 705 17.62 -10.41 -11.87
C HIS A 705 17.69 -11.07 -10.48
N ILE A 706 16.52 -11.46 -9.95
CA ILE A 706 16.42 -12.06 -8.60
C ILE A 706 16.39 -13.60 -8.58
N GLY A 707 16.57 -14.27 -9.71
CA GLY A 707 16.99 -15.68 -9.78
C GLY A 707 15.99 -16.65 -10.43
N SER A 708 14.89 -16.90 -9.73
CA SER A 708 14.01 -18.06 -9.99
C SER A 708 12.98 -17.81 -11.11
N PRO A 709 12.99 -18.51 -12.25
CA PRO A 709 12.01 -18.29 -13.34
C PRO A 709 10.62 -18.89 -13.05
N ALA A 710 9.66 -18.58 -13.90
CA ALA A 710 8.49 -19.45 -14.13
C ALA A 710 8.43 -19.90 -15.60
N PHE A 711 7.91 -21.10 -15.85
CA PHE A 711 7.81 -21.68 -17.20
C PHE A 711 6.38 -22.17 -17.45
N SER A 712 5.83 -21.86 -18.62
CA SER A 712 4.50 -22.34 -19.02
C SER A 712 4.48 -23.86 -19.24
N HIS A 713 3.31 -24.49 -19.11
CA HIS A 713 3.14 -25.92 -19.46
C HIS A 713 3.54 -26.19 -20.92
N LEU A 714 3.33 -25.22 -21.82
CA LEU A 714 3.77 -25.27 -23.23
C LEU A 714 5.30 -25.32 -23.35
N PHE A 715 6.01 -24.38 -22.71
CA PHE A 715 7.47 -24.30 -22.71
C PHE A 715 8.08 -25.61 -22.19
N LEU A 716 7.59 -26.09 -21.04
CA LEU A 716 8.09 -27.30 -20.39
C LEU A 716 7.86 -28.56 -21.25
N ARG A 717 6.71 -28.67 -21.93
CA ARG A 717 6.42 -29.77 -22.86
C ARG A 717 7.36 -29.80 -24.07
N HIS A 718 7.73 -28.64 -24.62
CA HIS A 718 8.70 -28.58 -25.72
C HIS A 718 10.13 -28.79 -25.25
N ALA A 719 10.51 -28.24 -24.09
CA ALA A 719 11.83 -28.49 -23.48
C ALA A 719 12.04 -29.99 -23.18
N ALA A 720 11.00 -30.68 -22.69
CA ALA A 720 11.01 -32.13 -22.47
C ALA A 720 11.22 -32.96 -23.75
N GLN A 721 10.94 -32.42 -24.93
CA GLN A 721 11.22 -33.08 -26.22
C GLN A 721 12.60 -32.72 -26.76
N VAL A 722 13.04 -31.48 -26.57
CA VAL A 722 14.29 -30.93 -27.14
C VAL A 722 15.53 -31.34 -26.35
N PHE A 723 15.38 -31.66 -25.06
CA PHE A 723 16.45 -32.14 -24.18
C PHE A 723 16.22 -33.60 -23.73
N ALA A 724 15.40 -34.37 -24.45
CA ALA A 724 15.00 -35.74 -24.10
C ALA A 724 16.16 -36.74 -24.04
N ASP A 725 17.14 -36.56 -24.93
CA ASP A 725 18.34 -37.38 -25.13
C ASP A 725 19.58 -36.85 -24.37
N CYS A 726 19.45 -35.75 -23.62
CA CYS A 726 20.54 -35.19 -22.82
C CYS A 726 20.78 -36.06 -21.56
N GLU A 727 21.71 -37.01 -21.64
CA GLU A 727 22.18 -37.80 -20.50
C GLU A 727 23.20 -37.01 -19.64
N GLY A 728 23.14 -37.18 -18.31
CA GLY A 728 24.09 -36.53 -17.37
C GLY A 728 23.60 -35.21 -16.76
N TRP A 729 24.53 -34.36 -16.35
CA TRP A 729 24.27 -33.02 -15.80
C TRP A 729 24.23 -32.01 -16.97
N LEU A 730 23.37 -30.99 -16.88
CA LEU A 730 23.55 -29.75 -17.66
C LEU A 730 23.31 -28.52 -16.78
N ASP A 731 24.30 -27.64 -16.66
CA ASP A 731 24.13 -26.35 -15.99
C ASP A 731 23.67 -25.30 -17.00
N VAL A 732 22.48 -24.72 -16.80
CA VAL A 732 21.89 -23.74 -17.71
C VAL A 732 21.59 -22.41 -17.02
N ASP A 733 22.07 -22.22 -15.79
CA ASP A 733 21.82 -21.02 -14.99
C ASP A 733 22.37 -19.78 -15.72
N GLY A 734 21.52 -18.77 -15.89
CA GLY A 734 21.70 -17.67 -16.83
C GLY A 734 21.63 -18.09 -18.31
N TYR A 735 22.45 -19.07 -18.71
CA TYR A 735 22.71 -19.44 -20.11
C TYR A 735 21.46 -19.79 -20.93
N LEU A 736 20.42 -20.40 -20.34
CA LEU A 736 19.18 -20.70 -21.05
C LEU A 736 18.50 -19.44 -21.60
N PHE A 737 18.32 -18.42 -20.76
CA PHE A 737 17.63 -17.18 -21.16
C PHE A 737 18.50 -16.28 -22.04
N GLU A 738 19.82 -16.33 -21.84
CA GLU A 738 20.79 -15.68 -22.72
C GLU A 738 20.75 -16.29 -24.14
N ALA A 739 20.71 -17.63 -24.26
CA ALA A 739 20.52 -18.35 -25.53
C ALA A 739 19.15 -18.15 -26.19
N LEU A 740 18.08 -17.88 -25.42
CA LEU A 740 16.75 -17.58 -25.96
C LEU A 740 16.66 -16.15 -26.54
N THR A 741 17.37 -15.20 -25.93
CA THR A 741 17.34 -13.77 -26.31
C THR A 741 18.38 -13.39 -27.37
N HIS A 742 19.59 -13.96 -27.34
CA HIS A 742 20.64 -13.66 -28.32
C HIS A 742 20.38 -14.26 -29.72
N ASP A 743 20.99 -13.62 -30.71
CA ASP A 743 21.25 -14.20 -32.04
C ASP A 743 22.58 -14.98 -32.07
N ALA A 744 22.92 -15.54 -33.23
CA ALA A 744 24.10 -16.41 -33.37
C ALA A 744 25.44 -15.66 -33.21
N ASP A 745 25.52 -14.38 -33.60
CA ASP A 745 26.75 -13.59 -33.54
C ASP A 745 26.98 -13.09 -32.11
N ALA A 746 25.91 -12.62 -31.44
CA ALA A 746 25.93 -12.27 -30.02
C ALA A 746 26.28 -13.48 -29.14
N TRP A 747 25.72 -14.66 -29.44
CA TRP A 747 26.04 -15.91 -28.75
C TRP A 747 27.51 -16.32 -28.92
N ALA A 748 28.01 -16.32 -30.16
CA ALA A 748 29.41 -16.64 -30.46
C ALA A 748 30.38 -15.65 -29.77
N ALA A 749 30.01 -14.38 -29.66
CA ALA A 749 30.81 -13.35 -28.99
C ALA A 749 30.90 -13.54 -27.47
N GLU A 750 29.87 -14.10 -26.82
CA GLU A 750 29.93 -14.43 -25.38
C GLU A 750 30.63 -15.78 -25.12
N LEU A 751 30.49 -16.77 -26.01
CA LEU A 751 31.25 -18.03 -25.94
C LEU A 751 32.77 -17.78 -26.00
N ALA A 752 33.22 -16.77 -26.73
CA ALA A 752 34.63 -16.35 -26.77
C ALA A 752 35.12 -15.67 -25.48
N ARG A 753 34.26 -15.47 -24.47
CA ARG A 753 34.53 -14.71 -23.24
C ARG A 753 34.27 -15.49 -21.95
N ASP A 754 33.22 -16.32 -21.90
CA ASP A 754 32.80 -17.02 -20.68
C ASP A 754 33.27 -18.50 -20.65
N PRO A 755 34.23 -18.88 -19.79
CA PRO A 755 34.67 -20.28 -19.63
C PRO A 755 33.58 -21.21 -19.09
N GLY A 756 32.63 -20.68 -18.32
CA GLY A 756 31.46 -21.43 -17.86
C GLY A 756 30.55 -21.83 -19.02
N LEU A 757 30.38 -20.96 -20.01
CA LEU A 757 29.63 -21.30 -21.22
C LEU A 757 30.36 -22.33 -22.09
N ALA A 758 31.69 -22.31 -22.14
CA ALA A 758 32.46 -23.38 -22.78
C ALA A 758 32.20 -24.75 -22.11
N ALA A 759 32.16 -24.81 -20.77
CA ALA A 759 31.84 -26.03 -20.04
C ALA A 759 30.40 -26.56 -20.27
N VAL A 760 29.45 -25.69 -20.62
CA VAL A 760 28.10 -26.10 -21.09
C VAL A 760 28.19 -26.78 -22.45
N LEU A 761 29.01 -26.28 -23.38
CA LEU A 761 29.20 -26.90 -24.70
C LEU A 761 30.05 -28.18 -24.66
N GLU A 762 30.91 -28.36 -23.65
CA GLU A 762 31.55 -29.66 -23.40
C GLU A 762 30.53 -30.74 -23.00
N GLN A 763 29.46 -30.36 -22.29
CA GLN A 763 28.36 -31.26 -21.86
C GLN A 763 27.30 -31.44 -22.96
N CYS A 764 27.00 -30.38 -23.72
CA CYS A 764 25.98 -30.36 -24.77
C CYS A 764 26.47 -29.50 -25.97
N PRO A 765 27.25 -30.07 -26.90
CA PRO A 765 27.86 -29.32 -28.01
C PRO A 765 26.87 -28.61 -28.94
N ASP A 766 25.62 -29.09 -28.95
CA ASP A 766 24.50 -28.56 -29.73
C ASP A 766 23.53 -27.69 -28.91
N PHE A 767 23.89 -27.31 -27.66
CA PHE A 767 23.01 -26.58 -26.72
C PHE A 767 22.30 -25.38 -27.35
N TYR A 768 23.02 -24.50 -28.04
CA TYR A 768 22.41 -23.33 -28.67
C TYR A 768 21.44 -23.72 -29.79
N ALA A 769 21.76 -24.72 -30.61
CA ALA A 769 20.86 -25.23 -31.63
C ALA A 769 19.58 -25.85 -31.01
N ARG A 770 19.71 -26.55 -29.88
CA ARG A 770 18.57 -27.03 -29.08
C ARG A 770 17.71 -25.87 -28.56
N VAL A 771 18.31 -24.84 -27.96
CA VAL A 771 17.55 -23.67 -27.48
C VAL A 771 16.84 -22.93 -28.62
N ARG A 772 17.47 -22.81 -29.80
CA ARG A 772 16.81 -22.25 -31.00
C ARG A 772 15.68 -23.14 -31.53
N GLU A 773 15.81 -24.46 -31.47
CA GLU A 773 14.73 -25.41 -31.82
C GLU A 773 13.57 -25.36 -30.82
N LEU A 774 13.84 -25.24 -29.51
CA LEU A 774 12.84 -25.02 -28.47
C LEU A 774 12.04 -23.75 -28.74
N ARG A 775 12.73 -22.63 -28.96
CA ARG A 775 12.12 -21.35 -29.34
C ARG A 775 11.25 -21.50 -30.59
N ARG A 776 11.78 -22.10 -31.66
CA ARG A 776 11.06 -22.34 -32.92
C ARG A 776 9.80 -23.19 -32.75
N ARG A 777 9.80 -24.20 -31.86
CA ARG A 777 8.62 -25.03 -31.58
C ARG A 777 7.52 -24.26 -30.86
N ILE A 778 7.88 -23.45 -29.87
CA ILE A 778 6.93 -22.60 -29.14
C ILE A 778 6.32 -21.57 -30.11
N GLU A 779 7.16 -20.85 -30.85
CA GLU A 779 6.75 -19.85 -31.85
C GLU A 779 5.80 -20.45 -32.92
N ALA A 780 6.08 -21.68 -33.37
CA ALA A 780 5.26 -22.37 -34.36
C ALA A 780 3.90 -22.88 -33.85
N GLU A 781 3.73 -23.08 -32.54
CA GLU A 781 2.46 -23.50 -31.93
C GLU A 781 1.63 -22.31 -31.40
N ARG A 782 2.30 -21.26 -30.90
CA ARG A 782 1.66 -19.99 -30.53
C ARG A 782 1.19 -19.17 -31.73
N GLY A 783 1.94 -19.22 -32.85
CA GLY A 783 1.72 -18.34 -34.00
C GLY A 783 2.23 -16.90 -33.79
N HIS A 784 2.94 -16.62 -32.70
CA HIS A 784 3.59 -15.36 -32.38
C HIS A 784 5.04 -15.60 -31.89
N PRO A 785 5.92 -14.58 -31.84
CA PRO A 785 7.26 -14.69 -31.27
C PRO A 785 7.23 -15.18 -29.81
N LEU A 786 8.31 -15.82 -29.34
CA LEU A 786 8.45 -16.31 -27.97
C LEU A 786 8.31 -15.16 -26.96
N ARG A 787 7.31 -15.22 -26.07
CA ARG A 787 7.04 -14.16 -25.08
C ARG A 787 7.68 -14.48 -23.73
N ILE A 788 8.59 -13.62 -23.28
CA ILE A 788 9.23 -13.72 -21.96
C ILE A 788 8.93 -12.45 -21.18
N ALA A 789 7.96 -12.49 -20.27
CA ALA A 789 7.61 -11.33 -19.44
C ALA A 789 8.61 -11.15 -18.29
N VAL A 790 8.78 -9.90 -17.81
CA VAL A 790 9.51 -9.59 -16.59
C VAL A 790 8.57 -8.96 -15.57
N LEU A 791 8.30 -9.69 -14.48
CA LEU A 791 7.53 -9.18 -13.36
C LEU A 791 8.45 -8.37 -12.44
N ASP A 792 8.12 -7.08 -12.29
CA ASP A 792 8.90 -6.10 -11.54
C ASP A 792 8.57 -6.17 -10.02
N PHE A 793 9.59 -6.52 -9.22
CA PHE A 793 9.52 -6.54 -7.76
C PHE A 793 9.68 -5.13 -7.13
N GLY A 794 9.98 -4.12 -7.94
CA GLY A 794 10.27 -2.75 -7.51
C GLY A 794 11.64 -2.59 -6.85
N SER A 795 11.82 -1.44 -6.19
CA SER A 795 13.00 -1.08 -5.43
C SER A 795 13.00 -1.67 -4.01
N ASP A 796 14.19 -1.82 -3.42
CA ASP A 796 14.41 -2.36 -2.07
C ASP A 796 13.56 -3.61 -1.70
N PRO A 797 13.55 -4.69 -2.52
CA PRO A 797 12.94 -5.95 -2.10
C PRO A 797 13.70 -6.55 -0.90
N TYR A 798 13.00 -7.20 0.02
CA TYR A 798 13.68 -7.98 1.05
C TYR A 798 14.32 -9.21 0.40
N TRP A 799 15.59 -9.48 0.73
CA TRP A 799 16.35 -10.61 0.18
C TRP A 799 17.12 -11.33 1.29
N GLY A 800 16.58 -12.44 1.78
CA GLY A 800 17.21 -13.33 2.75
C GLY A 800 18.06 -14.40 2.06
N ASP A 801 19.32 -14.09 1.76
CA ASP A 801 20.30 -15.00 1.13
C ASP A 801 21.06 -15.84 2.18
N VAL A 802 21.18 -17.16 1.98
CA VAL A 802 21.98 -18.09 2.82
C VAL A 802 22.93 -18.97 1.99
N GLY A 803 23.28 -18.51 0.78
CA GLY A 803 24.16 -19.17 -0.17
C GLY A 803 25.67 -19.07 0.12
N GLN A 804 26.04 -18.35 1.19
CA GLN A 804 27.39 -18.14 1.74
C GLN A 804 27.31 -17.93 3.26
N LEU A 805 28.42 -18.14 3.98
CA LEU A 805 28.52 -17.90 5.43
C LEU A 805 28.18 -16.46 5.85
N ALA A 806 28.75 -15.47 5.17
CA ALA A 806 28.50 -14.05 5.45
C ALA A 806 27.01 -13.69 5.33
N LYS A 807 26.35 -14.15 4.26
CA LYS A 807 24.91 -13.90 4.04
C LYS A 807 24.03 -14.61 5.06
N ALA A 808 24.35 -15.86 5.41
CA ALA A 808 23.67 -16.58 6.49
C ALA A 808 23.78 -15.87 7.85
N ARG A 809 24.88 -15.15 8.12
CA ARG A 809 24.98 -14.25 9.29
C ARG A 809 24.18 -12.96 9.10
N GLU A 810 24.34 -12.25 7.98
CA GLU A 810 23.69 -10.95 7.70
C GLU A 810 22.17 -11.05 7.92
N VAL A 811 21.54 -12.11 7.41
CA VAL A 811 20.11 -12.38 7.54
C VAL A 811 19.64 -12.41 9.01
N TRP A 812 20.38 -13.08 9.89
CA TRP A 812 20.06 -13.10 11.33
C TRP A 812 20.44 -11.80 12.03
N ALA A 813 21.63 -11.26 11.76
CA ALA A 813 22.14 -10.04 12.39
C ALA A 813 21.27 -8.81 12.11
N ALA A 814 20.57 -8.78 10.96
CA ALA A 814 19.60 -7.75 10.61
C ALA A 814 18.49 -7.55 11.67
N LEU A 815 18.14 -8.56 12.47
CA LEU A 815 17.15 -8.42 13.55
C LEU A 815 17.59 -7.41 14.62
N ALA A 816 18.88 -7.34 14.93
CA ALA A 816 19.47 -6.36 15.87
C ALA A 816 19.96 -5.07 15.16
N GLY A 817 19.58 -4.88 13.90
CA GLY A 817 19.90 -3.69 13.10
C GLY A 817 18.97 -2.50 13.36
N GLU A 818 19.39 -1.35 12.86
CA GLU A 818 18.64 -0.10 12.85
C GLU A 818 18.05 0.17 11.44
N GLY A 819 17.05 1.05 11.32
CA GLY A 819 16.41 1.40 10.03
C GLY A 819 15.36 0.40 9.53
N GLU A 820 14.81 0.68 8.33
CA GLU A 820 13.61 0.01 7.81
C GLU A 820 13.82 -1.46 7.44
N ALA A 821 14.96 -1.81 6.84
CA ALA A 821 15.28 -3.21 6.50
C ALA A 821 15.32 -4.10 7.75
N ALA A 822 15.90 -3.59 8.84
CA ALA A 822 15.92 -4.28 10.13
C ALA A 822 14.53 -4.34 10.78
N ALA A 823 13.73 -3.27 10.65
CA ALA A 823 12.33 -3.27 11.09
C ALA A 823 11.51 -4.33 10.34
N PHE A 824 11.67 -4.48 9.01
CA PHE A 824 10.98 -5.52 8.26
C PHE A 824 11.47 -6.94 8.59
N ALA A 825 12.77 -7.13 8.80
CA ALA A 825 13.30 -8.40 9.29
C ALA A 825 12.66 -8.80 10.63
N ARG A 826 12.45 -7.84 11.55
CA ARG A 826 11.69 -8.07 12.79
C ARG A 826 10.21 -8.43 12.55
N VAL A 827 9.53 -7.82 11.58
CA VAL A 827 8.15 -8.21 11.19
C VAL A 827 8.11 -9.65 10.65
N LEU A 828 9.10 -10.07 9.86
CA LEU A 828 9.20 -11.45 9.35
C LEU A 828 9.47 -12.48 10.46
N ALA A 829 10.23 -12.10 11.48
CA ALA A 829 10.46 -12.91 12.67
C ALA A 829 9.26 -12.94 13.65
N GLY A 830 8.21 -12.14 13.42
CA GLY A 830 7.08 -12.00 14.35
C GLY A 830 7.46 -11.28 15.64
N LEU A 831 8.34 -10.27 15.54
CA LEU A 831 8.78 -9.36 16.60
C LEU A 831 8.12 -7.96 16.48
N ASP A 832 7.16 -7.79 15.57
CA ASP A 832 6.48 -6.54 15.26
C ASP A 832 5.59 -6.01 16.40
N ALA A 833 5.06 -6.91 17.24
CA ALA A 833 4.32 -6.57 18.45
C ALA A 833 5.15 -6.73 19.75
N VAL A 834 6.48 -6.87 19.66
CA VAL A 834 7.37 -7.07 20.83
C VAL A 834 8.00 -5.75 21.24
N GLU A 835 7.51 -5.18 22.35
CA GLU A 835 8.16 -4.05 23.02
C GLU A 835 9.56 -4.45 23.54
N THR A 836 10.50 -3.50 23.52
CA THR A 836 11.84 -3.70 24.06
C THR A 836 11.88 -3.50 25.57
N ASP A 837 12.79 -4.22 26.24
CA ASP A 837 13.13 -3.91 27.64
C ASP A 837 13.80 -2.52 27.80
N ARG A 838 14.05 -2.12 29.05
CA ARG A 838 14.67 -0.83 29.39
C ARG A 838 16.11 -0.65 28.89
N HIS A 839 16.74 -1.70 28.36
CA HIS A 839 18.08 -1.71 27.77
C HIS A 839 18.03 -1.90 26.23
N GLY A 840 16.83 -1.84 25.63
CA GLY A 840 16.60 -1.96 24.19
C GLY A 840 16.58 -3.40 23.66
N ASN A 841 16.47 -4.42 24.52
CA ASN A 841 16.44 -5.82 24.07
C ASN A 841 15.03 -6.25 23.66
N TYR A 842 14.89 -6.93 22.51
CA TYR A 842 13.67 -7.62 22.12
C TYR A 842 13.66 -9.03 22.74
N LEU A 843 12.69 -9.31 23.61
CA LEU A 843 12.58 -10.59 24.31
C LEU A 843 11.32 -11.35 23.84
N LEU A 844 11.50 -12.51 23.20
CA LEU A 844 10.39 -13.31 22.65
C LEU A 844 10.40 -14.74 23.21
N GLY A 845 9.24 -15.22 23.66
CA GLY A 845 9.10 -16.56 24.25
C GLY A 845 9.58 -16.59 25.71
N GLN A 846 10.18 -17.71 26.14
CA GLN A 846 10.71 -17.88 27.51
C GLN A 846 12.10 -17.23 27.68
N SER A 847 12.32 -16.06 27.08
CA SER A 847 13.62 -15.40 27.07
C SER A 847 13.94 -14.66 28.37
N ARG A 848 15.21 -14.69 28.80
CA ARG A 848 15.69 -13.95 29.97
C ARG A 848 17.11 -13.40 29.76
N VAL A 849 17.33 -12.18 30.22
CA VAL A 849 18.65 -11.50 30.25
C VAL A 849 18.91 -10.91 31.64
N PRO A 850 20.16 -10.55 31.99
CA PRO A 850 20.47 -9.86 33.24
C PRO A 850 20.03 -8.40 33.18
N ASP A 851 19.30 -7.94 34.20
CA ASP A 851 18.71 -6.60 34.25
C ASP A 851 19.69 -5.48 34.68
N ASP A 852 20.99 -5.77 34.72
CA ASP A 852 22.07 -4.84 35.07
C ASP A 852 22.58 -3.98 33.89
N GLY A 853 21.99 -4.15 32.70
CA GLY A 853 22.40 -3.46 31.47
C GLY A 853 23.66 -4.02 30.82
N SER A 854 24.12 -5.21 31.25
CA SER A 854 25.22 -5.94 30.59
C SER A 854 24.82 -6.55 29.25
N VAL A 855 23.52 -6.77 29.02
CA VAL A 855 22.92 -7.17 27.75
C VAL A 855 22.03 -6.03 27.24
N ARG A 856 22.31 -5.51 26.04
CA ARG A 856 21.64 -4.31 25.50
C ARG A 856 21.48 -4.33 23.98
N GLY A 857 20.36 -3.81 23.47
CA GLY A 857 20.06 -3.77 22.04
C GLY A 857 20.01 -5.14 21.35
N CYS A 858 19.92 -6.24 22.09
CA CYS A 858 19.96 -7.60 21.57
C CYS A 858 18.56 -8.11 21.16
N VAL A 859 18.53 -9.13 20.31
CA VAL A 859 17.30 -9.89 20.01
C VAL A 859 17.45 -11.29 20.59
N VAL A 860 16.60 -11.63 21.55
CA VAL A 860 16.73 -12.83 22.38
C VAL A 860 15.44 -13.62 22.32
N ILE A 861 15.47 -14.72 21.57
CA ILE A 861 14.30 -15.52 21.21
C ILE A 861 14.44 -16.91 21.84
N GLU A 862 13.49 -17.30 22.69
CA GLU A 862 13.46 -18.60 23.38
C GLU A 862 14.80 -18.90 24.13
N SER A 863 15.50 -17.85 24.60
CA SER A 863 16.92 -17.91 25.02
C SER A 863 17.20 -17.26 26.38
N ILE A 864 18.13 -17.85 27.15
CA ILE A 864 18.52 -17.41 28.49
C ILE A 864 19.99 -17.00 28.52
N VAL A 865 20.27 -15.82 29.09
CA VAL A 865 21.62 -15.33 29.41
C VAL A 865 21.68 -15.00 30.91
N ASP A 866 22.54 -15.70 31.65
CA ASP A 866 22.60 -15.55 33.13
C ASP A 866 23.55 -14.44 33.61
N ARG A 867 24.65 -14.21 32.89
CA ARG A 867 25.69 -13.22 33.22
C ARG A 867 26.60 -13.02 32.00
N GLY A 868 27.29 -11.88 31.92
CA GLY A 868 28.30 -11.67 30.87
C GLY A 868 28.32 -10.25 30.32
N ARG A 869 28.51 -10.12 29.00
CA ARG A 869 28.19 -8.93 28.21
C ARG A 869 27.66 -9.33 26.83
N ALA A 870 26.67 -8.60 26.34
CA ALA A 870 26.21 -8.69 24.95
C ALA A 870 25.70 -7.32 24.47
N GLU A 871 26.03 -6.95 23.25
CA GLU A 871 25.53 -5.72 22.61
C GLU A 871 25.13 -6.01 21.18
N GLY A 872 23.90 -5.66 20.77
CA GLY A 872 23.45 -5.79 19.37
C GLY A 872 23.66 -7.19 18.77
N ALA A 873 23.42 -8.23 19.57
CA ALA A 873 23.60 -9.63 19.20
C ALA A 873 22.25 -10.36 19.07
N VAL A 874 22.22 -11.48 18.37
CA VAL A 874 21.00 -12.24 18.06
C VAL A 874 21.12 -13.68 18.54
N LEU A 875 20.14 -14.12 19.35
CA LEU A 875 20.09 -15.44 19.99
C LEU A 875 18.74 -16.13 19.72
N LEU A 876 18.79 -17.39 19.26
CA LEU A 876 17.63 -18.30 19.20
C LEU A 876 17.91 -19.56 20.02
N ARG A 877 16.91 -20.02 20.79
CA ARG A 877 16.86 -21.28 21.55
C ARG A 877 18.19 -21.64 22.25
N SER A 878 18.84 -20.64 22.85
CA SER A 878 20.19 -20.75 23.41
C SER A 878 20.20 -20.53 24.92
N SER A 879 21.03 -21.28 25.64
CA SER A 879 21.23 -21.17 27.09
C SER A 879 22.70 -20.87 27.37
N LEU A 880 22.98 -19.65 27.84
CA LEU A 880 24.34 -19.11 27.99
C LEU A 880 24.66 -18.77 29.45
N GLY A 881 25.48 -19.61 30.08
CA GLY A 881 25.88 -19.44 31.48
C GLY A 881 26.92 -18.34 31.73
N LEU A 882 27.68 -17.94 30.72
CA LEU A 882 28.50 -16.72 30.71
C LEU A 882 28.69 -16.22 29.28
N ALA A 883 28.15 -15.05 28.95
CA ALA A 883 28.20 -14.48 27.61
C ALA A 883 29.34 -13.44 27.42
N GLY A 884 29.90 -13.40 26.21
CA GLY A 884 30.78 -12.34 25.73
C GLY A 884 30.54 -12.16 24.23
N LEU A 885 29.49 -11.42 23.88
CA LEU A 885 29.01 -11.25 22.51
C LEU A 885 29.26 -9.82 22.03
N GLU A 886 29.89 -9.68 20.87
CA GLU A 886 30.19 -8.38 20.26
C GLU A 886 29.13 -8.01 19.20
N ARG A 887 29.12 -6.75 18.75
CA ARG A 887 28.01 -6.23 17.94
C ARG A 887 27.88 -6.96 16.60
N GLY A 888 26.69 -7.51 16.35
CA GLY A 888 26.41 -8.36 15.19
C GLY A 888 26.86 -9.81 15.33
N SER A 889 27.11 -10.32 16.55
CA SER A 889 27.24 -11.76 16.82
C SER A 889 25.89 -12.48 16.72
N VAL A 890 25.90 -13.72 16.21
CA VAL A 890 24.70 -14.58 16.07
C VAL A 890 24.95 -15.97 16.69
N ALA A 891 24.00 -16.52 17.46
CA ALA A 891 24.04 -17.91 17.93
C ALA A 891 22.66 -18.61 17.89
N ILE A 892 22.61 -19.77 17.23
CA ILE A 892 21.39 -20.52 16.86
C ILE A 892 21.75 -22.02 16.81
N ASP A 893 21.38 -22.96 17.66
CA ASP A 893 20.72 -22.93 18.95
C ASP A 893 21.71 -23.60 19.94
N CYS A 894 22.21 -22.88 20.94
CA CYS A 894 23.46 -23.24 21.63
C CYS A 894 23.32 -23.38 23.16
N HIS A 895 23.88 -24.45 23.74
CA HIS A 895 23.92 -24.69 25.20
C HIS A 895 25.36 -24.75 25.70
N VAL A 896 25.84 -23.67 26.32
CA VAL A 896 27.24 -23.54 26.80
C VAL A 896 27.36 -22.63 28.04
N ASP A 897 28.20 -23.04 28.99
CA ASP A 897 28.37 -22.35 30.29
C ASP A 897 29.38 -21.18 30.23
N ALA A 898 30.09 -21.00 29.13
CA ALA A 898 30.88 -19.81 28.79
C ALA A 898 31.13 -19.67 27.27
N LEU A 899 30.56 -18.63 26.64
CA LEU A 899 30.70 -18.33 25.21
C LEU A 899 31.33 -16.96 25.00
N ARG A 900 32.44 -16.87 24.27
CA ARG A 900 32.92 -15.59 23.70
C ARG A 900 33.00 -15.64 22.18
N LEU A 901 32.30 -14.70 21.53
CA LEU A 901 32.30 -14.49 20.09
C LEU A 901 33.02 -13.18 19.75
N GLY A 902 33.92 -13.25 18.77
CA GLY A 902 34.67 -12.11 18.23
C GLY A 902 34.01 -11.46 17.03
N ARG A 903 34.73 -10.57 16.34
CA ARG A 903 34.14 -9.80 15.24
C ARG A 903 33.83 -10.67 14.02
N ASP A 904 32.65 -10.43 13.43
CA ASP A 904 32.06 -11.17 12.31
C ASP A 904 31.86 -12.68 12.56
N SER A 905 31.03 -12.97 13.57
CA SER A 905 30.77 -14.32 14.10
C SER A 905 29.33 -14.80 13.94
N LEU A 906 29.18 -16.07 13.56
CA LEU A 906 27.95 -16.87 13.67
C LEU A 906 28.30 -18.26 14.20
N ALA A 907 27.58 -18.74 15.23
CA ALA A 907 27.76 -20.06 15.84
C ALA A 907 26.47 -20.89 15.72
N PHE A 908 26.55 -22.04 15.05
CA PHE A 908 25.38 -22.87 14.77
C PHE A 908 25.36 -24.20 15.55
N GLY A 909 24.42 -24.37 16.49
CA GLY A 909 24.12 -25.66 17.14
C GLY A 909 25.13 -26.16 18.19
N SER A 910 25.84 -25.27 18.88
CA SER A 910 26.96 -25.61 19.79
C SER A 910 26.52 -26.18 21.14
N ILE A 911 27.14 -27.28 21.62
CA ILE A 911 26.84 -27.93 22.91
C ILE A 911 28.14 -28.19 23.69
N GLY A 912 28.23 -27.77 24.96
CA GLY A 912 29.40 -28.02 25.83
C GLY A 912 29.46 -27.13 27.09
N GLU A 913 30.66 -26.90 27.64
CA GLU A 913 30.85 -26.01 28.81
C GLU A 913 31.58 -24.69 28.48
N TYR A 914 32.52 -24.66 27.53
CA TYR A 914 33.18 -23.44 27.08
C TYR A 914 33.38 -23.43 25.55
N LEU A 915 33.10 -22.31 24.90
CA LEU A 915 33.38 -22.07 23.48
C LEU A 915 33.95 -20.66 23.26
N ARG A 916 35.02 -20.59 22.47
CA ARG A 916 35.52 -19.33 21.89
C ARG A 916 35.65 -19.50 20.39
N VAL A 917 34.98 -18.63 19.65
CA VAL A 917 35.17 -18.52 18.20
C VAL A 917 36.21 -17.40 17.96
N PRO A 918 37.24 -17.63 17.13
CA PRO A 918 38.17 -16.57 16.73
C PRO A 918 37.47 -15.42 16.00
N ASP A 919 38.12 -14.26 15.96
CA ASP A 919 37.72 -13.17 15.06
C ASP A 919 37.75 -13.67 13.60
N GLU A 920 36.84 -13.14 12.77
CA GLU A 920 36.68 -13.48 11.35
C GLU A 920 36.30 -14.96 11.07
N GLN A 921 35.80 -15.71 12.06
CA GLN A 921 35.41 -17.13 11.91
C GLN A 921 33.96 -17.44 12.29
N VAL A 922 33.40 -18.47 11.65
CA VAL A 922 32.14 -19.15 12.05
C VAL A 922 32.43 -20.43 12.84
N HIS A 923 31.41 -20.93 13.54
CA HIS A 923 31.44 -22.22 14.23
C HIS A 923 30.16 -23.03 13.96
N THR A 924 30.28 -24.36 13.98
CA THR A 924 29.15 -25.26 14.23
C THR A 924 29.63 -26.53 14.95
N SER A 925 28.72 -27.22 15.65
CA SER A 925 29.00 -28.50 16.31
C SER A 925 28.40 -29.68 15.54
N ILE A 926 29.24 -30.47 14.89
CA ILE A 926 28.82 -31.62 14.05
C ILE A 926 29.04 -32.93 14.82
N VAL A 927 28.16 -33.91 14.66
CA VAL A 927 28.34 -35.25 15.24
C VAL A 927 29.65 -35.89 14.74
N ALA A 928 30.44 -36.46 15.65
CA ALA A 928 31.73 -37.07 15.35
C ALA A 928 31.60 -38.28 14.43
N ASP A 929 30.65 -39.17 14.75
CA ASP A 929 30.29 -40.35 13.99
C ASP A 929 28.75 -40.51 13.99
N PRO A 930 28.05 -40.38 12.85
CA PRO A 930 26.60 -40.50 12.79
C PRO A 930 26.10 -41.92 13.12
N LEU A 931 26.98 -42.94 13.05
CA LEU A 931 26.62 -44.33 13.32
C LEU A 931 26.62 -44.65 14.83
N ALA A 932 27.31 -43.85 15.65
CA ALA A 932 27.49 -44.11 17.08
C ALA A 932 26.21 -43.88 17.93
N GLU A 933 25.91 -44.82 18.83
CA GLU A 933 24.77 -44.73 19.76
C GLU A 933 24.94 -43.60 20.80
N ASP A 934 26.11 -43.49 21.45
CA ASP A 934 26.45 -42.37 22.34
C ASP A 934 27.01 -41.20 21.52
N VAL A 935 26.12 -40.32 21.07
CA VAL A 935 26.48 -39.18 20.21
C VAL A 935 27.40 -38.20 20.92
N ARG A 936 28.49 -37.87 20.23
CA ARG A 936 29.45 -36.82 20.58
C ARG A 936 29.52 -35.80 19.46
N VAL A 937 29.75 -34.54 19.79
CA VAL A 937 29.92 -33.46 18.81
C VAL A 937 31.34 -32.91 18.80
N GLU A 938 31.82 -32.55 17.62
CA GLU A 938 33.10 -31.92 17.33
C GLU A 938 32.88 -30.44 17.04
N SER A 939 33.88 -29.59 17.30
CA SER A 939 33.84 -28.18 16.84
C SER A 939 34.40 -28.06 15.44
N TRP A 940 33.65 -27.39 14.56
CA TRP A 940 34.01 -27.17 13.16
C TRP A 940 33.99 -25.67 12.83
N PHE A 941 35.05 -25.19 12.17
CA PHE A 941 35.30 -23.77 11.89
C PHE A 941 35.52 -23.50 10.39
N ALA A 942 35.27 -22.26 9.98
CA ALA A 942 35.70 -21.69 8.69
C ALA A 942 35.92 -20.18 8.84
N ALA A 943 36.75 -19.59 7.98
CA ALA A 943 36.87 -18.13 7.89
C ALA A 943 35.65 -17.53 7.16
N MET A 944 35.12 -16.43 7.68
CA MET A 944 33.93 -15.73 7.16
C MET A 944 34.21 -15.04 5.80
N GLY A 945 35.44 -14.56 5.62
CA GLY A 945 35.90 -13.86 4.41
C GLY A 945 36.56 -14.75 3.35
N GLU A 946 36.71 -16.06 3.59
CA GLU A 946 37.14 -17.03 2.58
C GLU A 946 35.94 -17.77 1.98
N SER A 947 36.08 -18.29 0.77
CA SER A 947 35.14 -19.27 0.22
C SER A 947 35.48 -20.67 0.77
N PRO A 948 34.62 -21.30 1.59
CA PRO A 948 34.91 -22.62 2.16
C PRO A 948 34.84 -23.74 1.12
N GLY A 949 34.23 -23.45 -0.05
CA GLY A 949 33.94 -24.43 -1.10
C GLY A 949 34.98 -24.52 -2.22
N GLU A 950 36.09 -23.78 -2.14
CA GLU A 950 37.04 -23.63 -3.24
C GLU A 950 38.37 -24.35 -2.99
N GLY A 951 38.68 -25.33 -3.86
CA GLY A 951 39.95 -26.04 -3.90
C GLY A 951 40.38 -26.60 -2.54
N ALA A 952 41.56 -26.17 -2.07
CA ALA A 952 42.14 -26.62 -0.81
C ALA A 952 41.32 -26.24 0.44
N ASN A 953 40.36 -25.31 0.35
CA ASN A 953 39.45 -25.00 1.46
C ASN A 953 38.40 -26.08 1.70
N TYR A 954 38.04 -26.84 0.67
CA TYR A 954 37.03 -27.89 0.76
C TYR A 954 37.64 -29.30 0.82
N GLU A 955 38.68 -29.55 0.02
CA GLU A 955 39.27 -30.87 -0.21
C GLU A 955 40.45 -31.20 0.73
N GLN A 956 40.80 -30.33 1.68
CA GLN A 956 41.88 -30.56 2.66
C GLN A 956 41.46 -30.16 4.08
N PRO A 957 42.03 -30.78 5.14
CA PRO A 957 41.81 -30.33 6.52
C PRO A 957 42.37 -28.92 6.71
N ARG A 958 41.49 -27.96 7.05
CA ARG A 958 41.81 -26.55 7.32
C ARG A 958 41.09 -26.05 8.56
N TYR A 959 41.41 -24.82 9.00
CA TYR A 959 40.82 -24.12 10.15
C TYR A 959 40.93 -24.86 11.50
N GLY A 960 41.76 -25.90 11.60
CA GLY A 960 41.87 -26.77 12.79
C GLY A 960 40.85 -27.92 12.83
N ASN A 961 40.09 -28.13 11.75
CA ASN A 961 39.07 -29.19 11.67
C ASN A 961 39.68 -30.60 11.61
N PRO A 962 38.99 -31.65 12.13
CA PRO A 962 39.50 -33.03 12.15
C PRO A 962 39.82 -33.66 10.79
N CYS A 963 39.05 -33.35 9.75
CA CYS A 963 39.25 -33.79 8.38
C CYS A 963 38.77 -32.72 7.38
N SER A 964 38.75 -33.02 6.07
CA SER A 964 38.26 -32.05 5.07
C SER A 964 36.74 -31.87 5.13
N PHE A 965 36.23 -30.76 4.56
CA PHE A 965 34.79 -30.58 4.39
C PHE A 965 34.20 -31.61 3.42
N ALA A 966 34.98 -32.09 2.45
CA ALA A 966 34.61 -33.19 1.56
C ALA A 966 34.40 -34.51 2.31
N ASP A 967 35.35 -34.91 3.16
CA ASP A 967 35.27 -36.14 3.98
C ASP A 967 34.06 -36.08 4.93
N LYS A 968 33.90 -34.96 5.64
CA LYS A 968 32.79 -34.80 6.59
C LYS A 968 31.42 -34.74 5.90
N PHE A 969 31.35 -34.17 4.69
CA PHE A 969 30.15 -34.26 3.86
C PHE A 969 29.86 -35.72 3.46
N ALA A 970 30.87 -36.50 3.08
CA ALA A 970 30.68 -37.91 2.73
C ALA A 970 30.18 -38.73 3.95
N GLN A 971 30.76 -38.51 5.14
CA GLN A 971 30.33 -39.15 6.39
C GLN A 971 28.85 -38.83 6.71
N MET A 972 28.46 -37.55 6.72
CA MET A 972 27.08 -37.14 7.02
C MET A 972 26.06 -37.47 5.90
N ARG A 973 26.50 -38.10 4.80
CA ARG A 973 25.67 -38.63 3.71
C ARG A 973 25.58 -40.17 3.69
N GLN A 974 26.15 -40.88 4.66
CA GLN A 974 26.14 -42.36 4.69
C GLN A 974 24.73 -42.97 4.78
N ARG A 975 23.75 -42.27 5.37
CA ARG A 975 22.30 -42.64 5.41
C ARG A 975 21.96 -44.01 6.03
N GLU A 976 22.93 -44.70 6.65
CA GLU A 976 22.69 -45.92 7.45
C GLU A 976 21.91 -45.63 8.74
N VAL A 977 21.96 -44.38 9.22
CA VAL A 977 21.09 -43.83 10.26
C VAL A 977 20.33 -42.64 9.66
N GLU A 978 19.02 -42.58 9.93
CA GLU A 978 18.16 -41.52 9.41
C GLU A 978 18.50 -40.15 10.05
N PRO A 979 18.58 -39.04 9.28
CA PRO A 979 18.97 -37.74 9.82
C PRO A 979 18.08 -37.25 10.98
N ALA A 980 16.79 -37.59 10.97
CA ALA A 980 15.85 -37.27 12.05
C ALA A 980 16.21 -37.99 13.37
N GLU A 981 16.78 -39.20 13.30
CA GLU A 981 17.26 -39.90 14.49
C GLU A 981 18.54 -39.24 15.02
N ILE A 982 19.43 -38.79 14.13
CA ILE A 982 20.65 -38.07 14.51
C ILE A 982 20.28 -36.77 15.25
N GLU A 983 19.29 -35.99 14.77
CA GLU A 983 18.79 -34.81 15.50
C GLU A 983 18.21 -35.19 16.88
N ALA A 984 17.39 -36.24 16.97
CA ALA A 984 16.84 -36.69 18.26
C ALA A 984 17.92 -37.09 19.27
N ARG A 985 19.02 -37.70 18.80
CA ARG A 985 20.21 -37.99 19.63
C ARG A 985 20.94 -36.70 20.04
N ILE A 986 21.05 -35.69 19.16
CA ILE A 986 21.63 -34.37 19.49
C ILE A 986 20.77 -33.63 20.53
N GLU A 987 19.45 -33.62 20.42
CA GLU A 987 18.55 -33.05 21.44
C GLU A 987 18.67 -33.79 22.79
N ALA A 988 18.83 -35.11 22.76
CA ALA A 988 19.06 -35.90 23.98
C ALA A 988 20.41 -35.58 24.64
N LEU A 989 21.42 -35.17 23.86
CA LEU A 989 22.69 -34.63 24.37
C LEU A 989 22.50 -33.20 24.91
N ALA A 990 21.83 -32.31 24.18
CA ALA A 990 21.58 -30.91 24.59
C ALA A 990 20.84 -30.83 25.94
N ARG A 991 19.86 -31.71 26.17
CA ARG A 991 19.15 -31.86 27.45
C ARG A 991 20.04 -32.23 28.66
N ARG A 992 21.32 -32.60 28.45
CA ARG A 992 22.31 -32.78 29.53
C ARG A 992 22.97 -31.46 29.96
N TYR A 993 22.93 -30.42 29.11
CA TYR A 993 23.57 -29.11 29.30
C TYR A 993 22.59 -27.93 29.41
N GLY A 994 21.29 -28.15 29.18
CA GLY A 994 20.25 -27.15 29.41
C GLY A 994 19.96 -26.88 30.89
N ALA A 995 19.41 -25.71 31.19
CA ALA A 995 19.03 -25.30 32.55
C ALA A 995 18.01 -26.26 33.20
N LYS A 996 18.16 -26.50 34.50
CA LYS A 996 17.21 -27.29 35.31
C LYS A 996 16.27 -26.38 36.10
N GLY A 997 15.19 -25.94 35.46
CA GLY A 997 14.13 -25.12 36.08
C GLY A 997 13.79 -23.91 35.22
#